data_AF-A0A937P9T1-F1
#
_entry.id   AF-A0A937P9T1-F1
#
_cell.length_a   1.000
_cell.length_b   1.000
_cell.length_c   1.000
_cell.angle_alpha   90.00
_cell.angle_beta   90.00
_cell.angle_gamma   90.00
#
_symmetry.space_group_name_H-M   'P 1'
#
loop_
_entity.id
_entity.type
_entity.pdbx_description
1 polymer ?
#
loop_
_entity_poly.entity_id
_entity_poly.type
_entity_poly.pdbx_seq_one_letter_code
_entity_poly.pdbx_strand_id
1 'polypeptide(L)'
;MSSLIDHHPRIILKVKMERYSNKRSTVKEKRFILILSILWTAAILSAQVNFTLHSAFAWLKGKDAAGLPAGWMTTGFDDGGWATGNAPFRYGDGTGGVELTDMRYNYSTLYLRSAFECTNAGLLNELTFTVDYDDGFVIWINGVEALRQNAPASLGHDAFTPIGHESGQGEEFTIDASDLNLVEGTNLVAVQGFNISLTSSDFYFDLAITGEKELPELIDSTGVSFSHPSGFYDSPFALTLTSPVTGANIVYTLDGSNPQDSPTAITADSVISITVNPASTTGRPRTPCFMVRASLLQPGFKPSKPRAATYLFIESIKTQSWPGGEWPNTNINGQIIDLDMDSKVVDNPEYASLIDDALLDIPTISIITDVKNLFDPATGIYVNAEGHGPEWERECSVELIRPDGSEGFNVNAGLRIRGGWSRHDGYPKHSFRLFFREIYGNDKLYFPLFGQEGADQYDKIDLRTAQNYGWNNGSPNNSFVREVFSRDSQRDMGQPYTRSRYYHLYLNGMYWGLYQTQERSEARFAETYFGGDELDYDVVKVNMEDFIYQIEATDGTLDSWQRLWDMCNTGFASNSNYFKLEGKDASGNPIPGAEVLVDIDNLIDYMILIFYTGNFDAPASSFQQNKGCNNFYAIDNRNDRSTGFTFFNHDAEHAMFYYAHSPGIGINEDRVNLAERDDNLRMVVYDFQHFHPQWLHHKLCENAEYQSRFADRAFRHLTEGGALSQVEVLARINTRIDEIDMAIIAESARWGDAKRGDGEPYTRNEHWLTEIERIRDLFIRFRTTVVIDQLMSAGLYKDLEAPDVKVSGEKVLKSTYPVTAPLSVSIENNNDKGTIYYTLNGKDPRMVGGGIRPEALQSGSSVSFQISGSTVLKARIVYHQVCSALKEVTFVNQQEDYDVLKVTELHYHPPDWVIGTDTIPGSDLEFIEFINTGTQPVSLSGLRLDSAVHYQFPVNTLLYSQQFYVVASKPAMFYEYYSLAASGNYTGHFSNAGEEVLLADLTSNPIIHFTYDDHTPWPAAADGTGLSLNAVELNPAGDPDDFTYWTVSLRLGGTPFAHNFPLVIDPAPAVMEGALVAYPNPTRDLVTLHLKAAGEMPILDITVFNMTGLAIYHGTISNNSQISFSSLGLDSGLYLVRVEADGITEMVRIILTGDE
;
A
#
# COMPACT_ATOMS: atom_id res chain seq x y z
N MET A 1 -45.71 -8.06 20.53
CA MET A 1 -46.86 -8.99 20.45
C MET A 1 -46.89 -9.59 19.04
N SER A 2 -46.80 -10.92 18.92
CA SER A 2 -47.24 -11.82 17.82
C SER A 2 -46.66 -11.57 16.41
N SER A 3 -45.67 -12.29 15.85
CA SER A 3 -45.46 -13.74 15.54
C SER A 3 -46.04 -14.24 14.21
N LEU A 4 -45.19 -14.88 13.37
CA LEU A 4 -45.37 -16.04 12.45
C LEU A 4 -44.29 -15.94 11.33
N ILE A 5 -43.18 -16.71 11.28
CA ILE A 5 -42.89 -18.15 11.05
C ILE A 5 -43.22 -18.66 9.63
N ASP A 6 -42.17 -18.98 8.85
CA ASP A 6 -41.92 -20.22 8.07
C ASP A 6 -40.66 -20.02 7.17
N HIS A 7 -39.82 -20.99 6.74
CA HIS A 7 -39.42 -22.34 7.13
C HIS A 7 -38.16 -22.68 6.27
N HIS A 8 -37.15 -23.37 6.83
CA HIS A 8 -35.90 -23.81 6.15
C HIS A 8 -36.12 -24.98 5.14
N PRO A 9 -35.07 -25.37 4.39
CA PRO A 9 -34.44 -26.65 4.75
C PRO A 9 -32.89 -26.67 4.66
N ARG A 10 -32.27 -27.21 5.71
CA ARG A 10 -30.87 -27.68 5.76
C ARG A 10 -30.80 -29.17 5.41
N ILE A 11 -29.79 -29.54 4.62
CA ILE A 11 -29.46 -30.91 4.23
C ILE A 11 -28.72 -31.61 5.40
N ILE A 12 -29.15 -32.82 5.76
CA ILE A 12 -28.57 -33.67 6.82
C ILE A 12 -27.84 -34.85 6.18
N LEU A 13 -26.54 -34.98 6.43
CA LEU A 13 -25.78 -36.23 6.23
C LEU A 13 -25.68 -36.98 7.57
N LYS A 14 -26.32 -38.15 7.61
CA LYS A 14 -26.31 -39.09 8.75
C LYS A 14 -25.05 -39.96 8.71
N VAL A 15 -24.27 -39.95 9.79
CA VAL A 15 -23.36 -41.06 10.13
C VAL A 15 -23.81 -41.71 11.44
N LYS A 16 -23.84 -43.04 11.42
CA LYS A 16 -24.51 -43.97 12.34
C LYS A 16 -23.54 -44.34 13.46
N MET A 17 -23.83 -43.98 14.72
CA MET A 17 -23.12 -44.50 15.89
C MET A 17 -23.94 -45.65 16.53
N GLU A 18 -23.35 -46.83 16.61
CA GLU A 18 -23.87 -47.97 17.37
C GLU A 18 -23.37 -47.93 18.82
N ARG A 19 -24.32 -48.18 19.73
CA ARG A 19 -24.15 -48.24 21.19
C ARG A 19 -23.46 -49.53 21.62
N TYR A 20 -22.59 -49.45 22.62
CA TYR A 20 -22.40 -50.54 23.58
C TYR A 20 -22.57 -50.06 25.03
N SER A 21 -23.09 -50.98 25.84
CA SER A 21 -23.88 -50.77 27.06
C SER A 21 -23.05 -50.93 28.34
N ASN A 22 -23.33 -50.05 29.31
CA ASN A 22 -23.39 -50.23 30.77
C ASN A 22 -22.61 -51.39 31.46
N LYS A 23 -21.87 -51.03 32.53
CA LYS A 23 -22.16 -51.54 33.88
C LYS A 23 -21.48 -50.73 35.00
N ARG A 24 -22.29 -50.31 35.97
CA ARG A 24 -21.93 -49.76 37.29
C ARG A 24 -21.40 -50.87 38.22
N SER A 25 -20.45 -50.53 39.08
CA SER A 25 -20.39 -51.08 40.45
C SER A 25 -19.78 -50.06 41.42
N THR A 26 -20.54 -49.77 42.47
CA THR A 26 -20.22 -48.92 43.62
C THR A 26 -19.49 -49.71 44.72
N VAL A 27 -18.72 -48.99 45.57
CA VAL A 27 -18.73 -49.01 47.07
C VAL A 27 -17.32 -48.82 47.70
N LYS A 28 -17.13 -47.61 48.25
CA LYS A 28 -16.60 -47.17 49.57
C LYS A 28 -15.31 -47.73 50.22
N GLU A 29 -14.49 -46.73 50.60
CA GLU A 29 -13.97 -46.39 51.96
C GLU A 29 -12.52 -46.71 52.40
N LYS A 30 -11.82 -45.60 52.76
CA LYS A 30 -10.88 -45.34 53.88
C LYS A 30 -9.36 -45.19 53.63
N ARG A 31 -8.99 -43.90 53.54
CA ARG A 31 -8.08 -43.10 54.42
C ARG A 31 -6.57 -43.46 54.57
N PHE A 32 -5.78 -42.40 54.31
CA PHE A 32 -4.45 -42.02 54.83
C PHE A 32 -3.19 -42.68 54.21
N ILE A 33 -2.45 -41.91 53.41
CA ILE A 33 -1.04 -41.49 53.64
C ILE A 33 -0.78 -40.19 52.85
N LEU A 34 0.08 -39.38 53.43
CA LEU A 34 0.38 -37.96 53.23
C LEU A 34 1.61 -37.78 52.31
N ILE A 35 1.64 -36.69 51.54
CA ILE A 35 2.81 -36.05 50.87
C ILE A 35 3.53 -36.87 49.79
N LEU A 36 3.16 -36.63 48.54
CA LEU A 36 4.08 -36.27 47.47
C LEU A 36 3.27 -35.44 46.47
N SER A 37 3.48 -34.13 46.51
CA SER A 37 3.03 -33.19 45.49
C SER A 37 3.65 -33.62 44.17
N ILE A 38 2.88 -34.35 43.37
CA ILE A 38 3.26 -34.64 41.99
C ILE A 38 3.07 -33.33 41.23
N LEU A 39 4.19 -32.64 41.00
CA LEU A 39 4.35 -31.75 39.86
C LEU A 39 4.04 -32.58 38.61
N TRP A 40 2.78 -32.54 38.16
CA TRP A 40 2.49 -32.70 36.73
C TRP A 40 2.65 -31.31 36.13
N THR A 41 3.90 -30.87 35.98
CA THR A 41 4.19 -30.01 34.83
C THR A 41 3.89 -30.90 33.62
N ALA A 42 2.83 -30.60 32.88
CA ALA A 42 2.71 -31.05 31.52
C ALA A 42 3.84 -30.35 30.74
N ALA A 43 5.06 -30.86 30.90
CA ALA A 43 6.11 -30.60 29.93
C ALA A 43 5.53 -31.10 28.61
N ILE A 44 5.30 -30.17 27.70
CA ILE A 44 4.96 -30.48 26.32
C ILE A 44 6.06 -31.45 25.88
N LEU A 45 5.69 -32.69 25.55
CA LEU A 45 6.60 -33.62 24.89
C LEU A 45 6.80 -33.10 23.46
N SER A 46 7.59 -32.04 23.29
CA SER A 46 8.13 -31.69 21.99
C SER A 46 9.32 -32.60 21.73
N ALA A 47 9.39 -33.12 20.52
CA ALA A 47 10.62 -33.69 20.02
C ALA A 47 11.53 -32.54 19.63
N GLN A 48 12.78 -32.53 20.10
CA GLN A 48 13.69 -31.43 19.87
C GLN A 48 15.15 -31.89 19.70
N VAL A 49 15.85 -31.27 18.76
CA VAL A 49 17.30 -31.19 18.67
C VAL A 49 17.68 -29.71 18.69
N ASN A 50 18.67 -29.34 19.51
CA ASN A 50 19.25 -28.01 19.50
C ASN A 50 20.77 -28.09 19.71
N PHE A 51 21.51 -27.74 18.66
CA PHE A 51 22.97 -27.63 18.63
C PHE A 51 23.30 -26.32 17.92
N THR A 52 23.85 -25.32 18.61
CA THR A 52 23.98 -23.96 18.07
C THR A 52 25.32 -23.75 17.37
N LEU A 53 25.44 -22.69 16.57
CA LEU A 53 26.73 -22.18 16.11
C LEU A 53 27.66 -21.93 17.30
N HIS A 54 28.98 -21.94 17.03
CA HIS A 54 30.03 -21.77 18.03
C HIS A 54 30.11 -22.89 19.07
N SER A 55 29.49 -24.03 18.79
CA SER A 55 29.53 -25.21 19.66
C SER A 55 30.95 -25.79 19.78
N ALA A 56 31.18 -26.52 20.88
CA ALA A 56 32.45 -27.18 21.15
C ALA A 56 32.60 -28.44 20.31
N PHE A 57 33.79 -28.66 19.74
CA PHE A 57 34.19 -29.88 19.04
C PHE A 57 35.52 -30.43 19.58
N ALA A 58 35.64 -31.75 19.60
CA ALA A 58 36.93 -32.42 19.51
C ALA A 58 37.40 -32.35 18.05
N TRP A 59 38.68 -32.04 17.82
CA TRP A 59 39.20 -31.78 16.47
C TRP A 59 40.62 -32.34 16.24
N LEU A 60 40.88 -32.75 14.99
CA LEU A 60 42.14 -33.31 14.53
C LEU A 60 42.51 -32.73 13.14
N LYS A 61 43.77 -32.29 13.00
CA LYS A 61 44.31 -31.74 11.75
C LYS A 61 44.57 -32.86 10.74
N GLY A 62 44.34 -32.60 9.46
CA GLY A 62 44.55 -33.58 8.38
C GLY A 62 45.94 -34.22 8.38
N LYS A 63 47.01 -33.44 8.66
CA LYS A 63 48.39 -33.96 8.74
C LYS A 63 48.59 -35.04 9.81
N ASP A 64 47.76 -35.04 10.85
CA ASP A 64 47.82 -35.98 11.97
C ASP A 64 46.81 -37.14 11.80
N ALA A 65 45.98 -37.11 10.74
CA ALA A 65 44.89 -38.05 10.49
C ALA A 65 45.25 -39.20 9.54
N ALA A 66 46.50 -39.33 9.09
CA ALA A 66 46.94 -40.40 8.18
C ALA A 66 46.68 -41.83 8.72
N GLY A 67 46.63 -42.01 10.05
CA GLY A 67 46.35 -43.28 10.72
C GLY A 67 44.92 -43.42 11.25
N LEU A 68 44.02 -42.50 10.90
CA LEU A 68 42.67 -42.48 11.44
C LEU A 68 41.84 -43.67 10.89
N PRO A 69 41.21 -44.49 11.75
CA PRO A 69 40.45 -45.65 11.27
C PRO A 69 39.18 -45.22 10.55
N ALA A 70 38.73 -46.00 9.57
CA ALA A 70 37.52 -45.72 8.79
C ALA A 70 36.23 -45.61 9.63
N GLY A 71 36.22 -46.10 10.87
CA GLY A 71 35.07 -46.00 11.78
C GLY A 71 35.04 -44.76 12.67
N TRP A 72 35.90 -43.76 12.41
CA TRP A 72 36.05 -42.58 13.28
C TRP A 72 34.80 -41.71 13.35
N MET A 73 33.80 -41.86 12.48
CA MET A 73 32.54 -41.07 12.54
C MET A 73 31.45 -41.75 13.40
N THR A 74 31.73 -42.94 13.95
CA THR A 74 30.76 -43.71 14.73
C THR A 74 30.78 -43.34 16.22
N THR A 75 29.70 -43.63 16.94
CA THR A 75 29.56 -43.36 18.39
C THR A 75 30.53 -44.16 19.26
N GLY A 76 31.09 -45.26 18.75
CA GLY A 76 32.03 -46.12 19.48
C GLY A 76 33.50 -45.72 19.36
N PHE A 77 33.84 -44.68 18.60
CA PHE A 77 35.21 -44.19 18.46
C PHE A 77 35.61 -43.30 19.65
N ASP A 78 36.81 -43.53 20.20
CA ASP A 78 37.39 -42.74 21.29
C ASP A 78 38.25 -41.61 20.72
N ASP A 79 37.77 -40.38 20.88
CA ASP A 79 38.44 -39.13 20.47
C ASP A 79 39.13 -38.41 21.64
N GLY A 80 39.28 -39.04 22.81
CA GLY A 80 39.87 -38.40 24.00
C GLY A 80 41.33 -37.93 23.85
N GLY A 81 42.00 -38.32 22.76
CA GLY A 81 43.32 -37.83 22.36
C GLY A 81 43.32 -36.63 21.42
N TRP A 82 42.16 -36.16 20.97
CA TRP A 82 42.01 -35.01 20.07
C TRP A 82 42.05 -33.70 20.84
N ALA A 83 42.40 -32.62 20.15
CA ALA A 83 42.30 -31.28 20.75
C ALA A 83 40.82 -30.88 20.87
N THR A 84 40.48 -29.96 21.76
CA THR A 84 39.10 -29.46 21.91
C THR A 84 39.06 -27.95 21.71
N GLY A 85 38.00 -27.43 21.11
CA GLY A 85 37.79 -26.00 20.96
C GLY A 85 36.41 -25.69 20.36
N ASN A 86 36.00 -24.44 20.48
CA ASN A 86 34.71 -23.98 19.94
C ASN A 86 34.89 -23.55 18.49
N ALA A 87 33.90 -23.86 17.66
CA ALA A 87 33.77 -23.30 16.33
C ALA A 87 33.63 -21.75 16.40
N PRO A 88 33.95 -21.00 15.33
CA PRO A 88 34.40 -21.49 14.04
C PRO A 88 35.83 -22.05 14.07
N PHE A 89 36.13 -22.98 13.18
CA PHE A 89 37.50 -23.40 12.90
C PHE A 89 37.99 -22.67 11.66
N ARG A 90 39.04 -21.83 11.78
CA ARG A 90 39.37 -20.88 10.71
C ARG A 90 40.85 -20.59 10.51
N TYR A 91 41.24 -20.11 9.34
CA TYR A 91 42.43 -19.27 9.13
C TYR A 91 42.18 -18.33 7.94
N GLY A 92 42.90 -17.21 7.86
CA GLY A 92 42.64 -16.19 6.84
C GLY A 92 41.52 -15.26 7.27
N ASP A 93 40.28 -15.61 6.94
CA ASP A 93 39.09 -14.79 7.16
C ASP A 93 38.31 -15.15 8.44
N GLY A 94 37.41 -14.25 8.88
CA GLY A 94 36.60 -14.39 10.09
C GLY A 94 37.29 -14.02 11.43
N THR A 95 36.53 -13.99 12.53
CA THR A 95 37.03 -13.74 13.90
C THR A 95 36.46 -14.74 14.91
N GLY A 96 37.10 -14.91 16.07
CA GLY A 96 36.66 -15.87 17.10
C GLY A 96 37.14 -17.31 16.84
N GLY A 97 36.65 -18.27 17.65
CA GLY A 97 36.88 -19.71 17.45
C GLY A 97 38.34 -20.19 17.54
N VAL A 98 38.63 -21.33 16.90
CA VAL A 98 39.97 -21.95 16.83
C VAL A 98 40.69 -21.53 15.56
N GLU A 99 41.81 -20.82 15.70
CA GLU A 99 42.62 -20.38 14.56
C GLU A 99 43.68 -21.42 14.16
N LEU A 100 43.55 -21.96 12.94
CA LEU A 100 44.40 -22.96 12.30
C LEU A 100 45.59 -22.31 11.58
N THR A 101 46.39 -21.54 12.33
CA THR A 101 47.53 -20.74 11.82
C THR A 101 48.58 -21.53 11.01
N ASP A 102 48.57 -22.85 11.08
CA ASP A 102 49.53 -23.75 10.42
C ASP A 102 48.91 -24.63 9.33
N MET A 103 47.67 -24.37 8.89
CA MET A 103 46.99 -25.17 7.86
C MET A 103 47.53 -24.89 6.46
N ARG A 104 47.66 -23.60 6.11
CA ARG A 104 48.20 -23.19 4.81
C ARG A 104 49.57 -23.80 4.55
N TYR A 105 49.73 -24.38 3.36
CA TYR A 105 50.91 -25.12 2.90
C TYR A 105 51.23 -26.43 3.65
N ASN A 106 50.33 -26.92 4.51
CA ASN A 106 50.64 -28.03 5.42
C ASN A 106 49.64 -29.19 5.33
N TYR A 107 48.34 -28.91 5.43
CA TYR A 107 47.27 -29.92 5.33
C TYR A 107 46.01 -29.31 4.74
N SER A 108 45.14 -30.17 4.19
CA SER A 108 43.96 -29.76 3.41
C SER A 108 42.63 -30.16 4.05
N THR A 109 42.65 -30.88 5.18
CA THR A 109 41.42 -31.36 5.83
C THR A 109 41.43 -31.13 7.33
N LEU A 110 40.23 -31.01 7.89
CA LEU A 110 39.98 -30.91 9.33
C LEU A 110 38.90 -31.92 9.73
N TYR A 111 39.12 -32.62 10.84
CA TYR A 111 38.18 -33.60 11.37
C TYR A 111 37.60 -33.10 12.68
N LEU A 112 36.27 -33.12 12.83
CA LEU A 112 35.54 -32.60 13.98
C LEU A 112 34.57 -33.66 14.52
N ARG A 113 34.38 -33.71 15.84
CA ARG A 113 33.40 -34.54 16.53
C ARG A 113 32.76 -33.78 17.69
N SER A 114 31.45 -33.89 17.84
CA SER A 114 30.73 -33.34 19.00
C SER A 114 29.48 -34.17 19.31
N ALA A 115 28.96 -34.01 20.51
CA ALA A 115 27.74 -34.67 20.95
C ALA A 115 26.61 -33.64 21.10
N PHE A 116 25.38 -34.05 20.79
CA PHE A 116 24.18 -33.26 20.99
C PHE A 116 23.05 -34.14 21.55
N GLU A 117 22.10 -33.52 22.25
CA GLU A 117 20.95 -34.22 22.81
C GLU A 117 19.76 -34.16 21.85
N CYS A 118 19.05 -35.29 21.72
CA CYS A 118 17.78 -35.40 21.00
C CYS A 118 16.69 -35.90 21.96
N THR A 119 15.57 -35.18 22.03
CA THR A 119 14.39 -35.59 22.80
C THR A 119 13.27 -36.04 21.87
N ASN A 120 12.53 -37.07 22.28
CA ASN A 120 11.48 -37.74 21.53
C ASN A 120 11.83 -38.03 20.06
N ALA A 121 13.00 -38.63 19.80
CA ALA A 121 13.57 -38.75 18.45
C ALA A 121 12.59 -39.31 17.40
N GLY A 122 11.75 -40.29 17.76
CA GLY A 122 10.76 -40.91 16.86
C GLY A 122 9.56 -40.02 16.46
N LEU A 123 9.52 -38.79 16.96
CA LEU A 123 8.52 -37.78 16.60
C LEU A 123 9.10 -36.72 15.64
N LEU A 124 10.42 -36.65 15.44
CA LEU A 124 11.04 -35.75 14.47
C LEU A 124 10.81 -36.28 13.05
N ASN A 125 10.33 -35.39 12.17
CA ASN A 125 10.21 -35.70 10.74
C ASN A 125 11.43 -35.19 9.96
N GLU A 126 12.03 -34.07 10.39
CA GLU A 126 13.12 -33.40 9.68
C GLU A 126 14.17 -32.86 10.68
N LEU A 127 15.42 -32.76 10.23
CA LEU A 127 16.49 -31.99 10.86
C LEU A 127 16.99 -30.91 9.89
N THR A 128 17.20 -29.69 10.38
CA THR A 128 17.83 -28.61 9.63
C THR A 128 19.26 -28.38 10.14
N PHE A 129 20.22 -28.38 9.20
CA PHE A 129 21.62 -28.07 9.44
C PHE A 129 21.90 -26.65 8.91
N THR A 130 22.37 -25.75 9.78
CA THR A 130 22.88 -24.44 9.35
C THR A 130 24.40 -24.50 9.34
N VAL A 131 25.02 -24.40 8.17
CA VAL A 131 26.47 -24.58 7.98
C VAL A 131 27.08 -23.34 7.35
N ASP A 132 28.08 -22.76 7.99
CA ASP A 132 28.91 -21.69 7.42
C ASP A 132 30.29 -22.28 7.14
N TYR A 133 30.68 -22.37 5.87
CA TYR A 133 31.84 -23.14 5.44
C TYR A 133 32.58 -22.50 4.26
N ASP A 134 33.90 -22.67 4.30
CA ASP A 134 34.77 -22.46 3.15
C ASP A 134 34.99 -23.80 2.43
N ASP A 135 35.03 -23.76 1.11
CA ASP A 135 35.35 -24.85 0.20
C ASP A 135 34.38 -26.06 0.22
N GLY A 136 34.51 -26.99 1.18
CA GLY A 136 33.65 -28.19 1.20
C GLY A 136 33.70 -29.02 2.48
N PHE A 137 32.69 -29.87 2.69
CA PHE A 137 32.56 -30.70 3.89
C PHE A 137 31.71 -31.98 3.69
N VAL A 138 31.81 -32.90 4.66
CA VAL A 138 30.86 -33.99 4.89
C VAL A 138 30.50 -34.07 6.37
N ILE A 139 29.21 -34.26 6.68
CA ILE A 139 28.66 -34.42 8.04
C ILE A 139 28.06 -35.82 8.19
N TRP A 140 28.33 -36.45 9.34
CA TRP A 140 27.70 -37.70 9.77
C TRP A 140 26.98 -37.54 11.10
N ILE A 141 25.82 -38.18 11.22
CA ILE A 141 25.08 -38.35 12.47
C ILE A 141 25.09 -39.82 12.86
N ASN A 142 25.64 -40.13 14.03
CA ASN A 142 25.79 -41.50 14.53
C ASN A 142 26.43 -42.47 13.52
N GLY A 143 27.33 -41.97 12.67
CA GLY A 143 28.00 -42.72 11.62
C GLY A 143 27.24 -42.88 10.30
N VAL A 144 26.03 -42.32 10.18
CA VAL A 144 25.29 -42.21 8.90
C VAL A 144 25.61 -40.87 8.26
N GLU A 145 25.96 -40.85 6.98
CA GLU A 145 26.24 -39.61 6.24
C GLU A 145 24.94 -38.82 6.10
N ALA A 146 24.91 -37.61 6.67
CA ALA A 146 23.72 -36.75 6.71
C ALA A 146 23.76 -35.69 5.62
N LEU A 147 24.93 -35.08 5.39
CA LEU A 147 25.10 -33.98 4.45
C LEU A 147 26.49 -33.99 3.84
N ARG A 148 26.57 -33.64 2.55
CA ARG A 148 27.80 -33.52 1.78
C ARG A 148 27.69 -32.32 0.86
N GLN A 149 28.61 -31.36 0.98
CA GLN A 149 28.75 -30.25 0.04
C GLN A 149 30.19 -30.15 -0.43
N ASN A 150 30.38 -30.06 -1.75
CA ASN A 150 31.69 -29.93 -2.40
C ASN A 150 32.76 -30.93 -1.91
N ALA A 151 32.38 -32.12 -1.41
CA ALA A 151 33.38 -33.07 -0.94
C ALA A 151 33.96 -33.92 -2.10
N PRO A 152 35.25 -34.30 -2.04
CA PRO A 152 35.82 -35.22 -3.02
C PRO A 152 35.18 -36.62 -2.95
N ALA A 153 35.27 -37.36 -4.05
CA ALA A 153 34.78 -38.74 -4.12
C ALA A 153 35.53 -39.70 -3.17
N SER A 154 36.79 -39.39 -2.83
CA SER A 154 37.61 -40.14 -1.89
C SER A 154 37.98 -39.26 -0.70
N LEU A 155 37.57 -39.65 0.50
CA LEU A 155 37.72 -38.85 1.73
C LEU A 155 39.06 -39.10 2.43
N GLY A 156 40.16 -38.82 1.73
CA GLY A 156 41.52 -38.90 2.29
C GLY A 156 41.85 -37.73 3.24
N HIS A 157 42.82 -37.93 4.13
CA HIS A 157 43.34 -36.87 5.01
C HIS A 157 44.10 -35.76 4.27
N ASP A 158 44.54 -36.04 3.05
CA ASP A 158 45.25 -35.16 2.12
C ASP A 158 44.39 -34.83 0.87
N ALA A 159 43.09 -35.08 0.94
CA ALA A 159 42.16 -34.78 -0.14
C ALA A 159 41.83 -33.28 -0.22
N PHE A 160 41.39 -32.84 -1.39
CA PHE A 160 40.96 -31.47 -1.66
C PHE A 160 39.52 -31.47 -2.17
N THR A 161 38.77 -30.39 -1.92
CA THR A 161 37.49 -30.17 -2.60
C THR A 161 37.71 -29.97 -4.12
N PRO A 162 36.80 -30.44 -5.00
CA PRO A 162 36.81 -30.12 -6.42
C PRO A 162 36.24 -28.72 -6.77
N ILE A 163 35.52 -28.06 -5.86
CA ILE A 163 34.80 -26.80 -6.09
C ILE A 163 35.08 -25.86 -4.90
N GLY A 164 35.42 -24.60 -5.19
CA GLY A 164 35.63 -23.58 -4.15
C GLY A 164 34.33 -22.92 -3.74
N HIS A 165 34.24 -22.50 -2.47
CA HIS A 165 33.06 -21.88 -1.88
C HIS A 165 33.50 -20.91 -0.79
N GLU A 166 32.93 -19.72 -0.68
CA GLU A 166 33.37 -18.72 0.30
C GLU A 166 32.43 -18.70 1.52
N SER A 167 33.00 -18.63 2.72
CA SER A 167 32.25 -18.47 3.97
C SER A 167 31.70 -17.05 4.17
N GLY A 168 30.68 -16.87 5.01
CA GLY A 168 30.20 -15.54 5.42
C GLY A 168 28.72 -15.41 5.77
N GLN A 169 27.88 -16.37 5.34
CA GLN A 169 26.49 -16.52 5.76
C GLN A 169 26.20 -18.01 5.91
N GLY A 170 25.56 -18.41 7.01
CA GLY A 170 25.19 -19.82 7.23
C GLY A 170 24.10 -20.25 6.25
N GLU A 171 24.33 -21.38 5.56
CA GLU A 171 23.36 -21.99 4.64
C GLU A 171 22.56 -23.09 5.34
N GLU A 172 21.26 -23.18 5.03
CA GLU A 172 20.35 -24.18 5.63
C GLU A 172 20.13 -25.39 4.72
N PHE A 173 20.21 -26.58 5.32
CA PHE A 173 19.95 -27.86 4.65
C PHE A 173 19.02 -28.72 5.51
N THR A 174 17.84 -29.07 4.98
CA THR A 174 16.87 -29.92 5.68
C THR A 174 16.94 -31.36 5.19
N ILE A 175 16.98 -32.31 6.12
CA ILE A 175 17.07 -33.75 5.85
C ILE A 175 15.95 -34.47 6.61
N ASP A 176 15.37 -35.52 6.00
CA ASP A 176 14.41 -36.39 6.67
C ASP A 176 15.08 -37.09 7.87
N ALA A 177 14.54 -36.88 9.06
CA ALA A 177 15.11 -37.42 10.30
C ALA A 177 15.10 -38.97 10.31
N SER A 178 14.23 -39.60 9.52
CA SER A 178 14.16 -41.06 9.38
C SER A 178 15.29 -41.67 8.54
N ASP A 179 15.97 -40.85 7.73
CA ASP A 179 17.19 -41.24 7.01
C ASP A 179 18.43 -41.26 7.92
N LEU A 180 18.29 -40.75 9.14
CA LEU A 180 19.34 -40.67 10.14
C LEU A 180 19.11 -41.69 11.25
N ASN A 181 20.20 -42.25 11.79
CA ASN A 181 20.12 -43.16 12.95
C ASN A 181 20.00 -42.38 14.27
N LEU A 182 19.08 -41.42 14.36
CA LEU A 182 18.84 -40.66 15.57
C LEU A 182 18.35 -41.58 16.70
N VAL A 183 18.88 -41.36 17.90
CA VAL A 183 18.47 -42.08 19.12
C VAL A 183 17.98 -41.10 20.17
N GLU A 184 17.12 -41.57 21.08
CA GLU A 184 16.72 -40.79 22.24
C GLU A 184 17.93 -40.53 23.15
N GLY A 185 18.14 -39.28 23.54
CA GLY A 185 19.28 -38.82 24.34
C GLY A 185 20.48 -38.40 23.49
N THR A 186 21.68 -38.79 23.91
CA THR A 186 22.93 -38.34 23.30
C THR A 186 23.17 -38.94 21.91
N ASN A 187 23.39 -38.07 20.93
CA ASN A 187 23.77 -38.36 19.56
C ASN A 187 25.14 -37.76 19.24
N LEU A 188 25.82 -38.28 18.22
CA LEU A 188 27.12 -37.81 17.75
C LEU A 188 26.99 -37.14 16.39
N VAL A 189 27.57 -35.95 16.26
CA VAL A 189 27.89 -35.33 14.98
C VAL A 189 29.40 -35.44 14.71
N ALA A 190 29.76 -35.84 13.50
CA ALA A 190 31.13 -35.86 13.01
C ALA A 190 31.23 -35.10 11.68
N VAL A 191 32.31 -34.36 11.46
CA VAL A 191 32.49 -33.54 10.26
C VAL A 191 33.91 -33.71 9.71
N GLN A 192 34.03 -33.80 8.39
CA GLN A 192 35.30 -33.62 7.70
C GLN A 192 35.19 -32.41 6.78
N GLY A 193 35.96 -31.35 7.07
CA GLY A 193 36.10 -30.17 6.21
C GLY A 193 37.29 -30.31 5.26
N PHE A 194 37.18 -29.72 4.08
CA PHE A 194 38.15 -29.78 2.99
C PHE A 194 38.46 -28.39 2.48
N ASN A 195 39.72 -28.20 2.12
CA ASN A 195 40.19 -27.01 1.43
C ASN A 195 40.48 -27.36 -0.04
N ILE A 196 40.37 -26.41 -0.97
CA ILE A 196 40.56 -26.61 -2.42
C ILE A 196 42.02 -26.79 -2.81
N SER A 197 42.94 -26.21 -2.02
CA SER A 197 44.37 -26.37 -2.28
C SER A 197 45.21 -26.12 -1.03
N LEU A 198 46.45 -26.63 -1.01
CA LEU A 198 47.41 -26.27 0.05
C LEU A 198 47.76 -24.77 0.04
N THR A 199 47.48 -24.06 -1.05
CA THR A 199 47.83 -22.65 -1.20
C THR A 199 46.68 -21.70 -0.91
N SER A 200 45.49 -22.22 -0.58
CA SER A 200 44.28 -21.42 -0.31
C SER A 200 44.55 -20.31 0.69
N SER A 201 43.87 -19.18 0.49
CA SER A 201 43.97 -17.99 1.34
C SER A 201 43.48 -18.28 2.76
N ASP A 202 42.51 -19.17 2.90
CA ASP A 202 41.64 -19.28 4.06
C ASP A 202 41.03 -20.68 4.23
N PHE A 203 40.32 -20.85 5.36
CA PHE A 203 39.45 -21.98 5.72
C PHE A 203 38.46 -21.47 6.78
N TYR A 204 37.22 -21.97 6.76
CA TYR A 204 36.20 -21.67 7.77
C TYR A 204 35.22 -22.84 7.90
N PHE A 205 34.78 -23.13 9.13
CA PHE A 205 33.68 -24.08 9.38
C PHE A 205 32.99 -23.80 10.73
N ASP A 206 31.67 -23.64 10.70
CA ASP A 206 30.77 -23.63 11.87
C ASP A 206 29.45 -24.35 11.54
N LEU A 207 28.77 -24.89 12.56
CA LEU A 207 27.61 -25.76 12.39
C LEU A 207 26.57 -25.56 13.50
N ALA A 208 25.31 -25.44 13.11
CA ALA A 208 24.14 -25.64 13.96
C ALA A 208 23.24 -26.78 13.44
N ILE A 209 22.52 -27.45 14.34
CA ILE A 209 21.51 -28.48 14.04
C ILE A 209 20.26 -28.18 14.85
N THR A 210 19.11 -28.10 14.19
CA THR A 210 17.79 -27.96 14.80
C THR A 210 16.85 -29.05 14.29
N GLY A 211 15.84 -29.40 15.09
CA GLY A 211 14.79 -30.31 14.66
C GLY A 211 13.64 -30.29 15.64
N GLU A 212 12.42 -30.03 15.18
CA GLU A 212 11.24 -29.97 16.03
C GLU A 212 10.03 -30.64 15.36
N LYS A 213 9.18 -31.33 16.13
CA LYS A 213 7.89 -31.81 15.61
C LYS A 213 6.85 -30.70 15.68
N GLU A 214 6.44 -30.20 14.52
CA GLU A 214 5.25 -29.36 14.36
C GLU A 214 3.97 -30.17 14.71
N LEU A 215 3.31 -29.82 15.82
CA LEU A 215 1.96 -30.33 16.12
C LEU A 215 0.93 -29.68 15.18
N PRO A 216 -0.17 -30.37 14.81
CA PRO A 216 -1.25 -29.74 14.05
C PRO A 216 -1.90 -28.62 14.87
N GLU A 217 -2.39 -27.58 14.18
CA GLU A 217 -3.15 -26.50 14.81
C GLU A 217 -4.57 -26.95 15.18
N LEU A 218 -5.09 -26.38 16.27
CA LEU A 218 -6.46 -26.56 16.71
C LEU A 218 -7.40 -25.79 15.78
N ILE A 219 -8.23 -26.49 15.00
CA ILE A 219 -9.25 -25.87 14.15
C ILE A 219 -10.38 -25.36 15.05
N ASP A 220 -10.31 -24.11 15.47
CA ASP A 220 -11.39 -23.43 16.20
C ASP A 220 -11.55 -21.99 15.72
N SER A 221 -12.69 -21.69 15.09
CA SER A 221 -13.03 -20.35 14.61
C SER A 221 -13.55 -19.41 15.71
N THR A 222 -13.61 -19.83 16.98
CA THR A 222 -14.22 -19.07 18.08
C THR A 222 -13.36 -18.93 19.35
N GLY A 223 -12.37 -19.80 19.56
CA GLY A 223 -11.50 -19.80 20.73
C GLY A 223 -12.24 -19.97 22.06
N VAL A 224 -11.59 -19.62 23.17
CA VAL A 224 -12.21 -19.62 24.51
C VAL A 224 -13.39 -18.64 24.55
N SER A 225 -14.55 -19.07 25.06
CA SER A 225 -15.72 -18.20 25.23
C SER A 225 -15.72 -17.51 26.60
N PHE A 226 -16.03 -16.22 26.62
CA PHE A 226 -16.10 -15.37 27.81
C PHE A 226 -17.56 -15.06 28.13
N SER A 227 -17.98 -15.21 29.40
CA SER A 227 -19.38 -14.94 29.79
C SER A 227 -19.76 -13.46 29.80
N HIS A 228 -18.80 -12.55 29.69
CA HIS A 228 -18.99 -11.10 29.60
C HIS A 228 -18.12 -10.53 28.48
N PRO A 229 -18.65 -9.62 27.65
CA PRO A 229 -17.87 -8.96 26.61
C PRO A 229 -16.82 -8.02 27.22
N SER A 230 -15.74 -7.76 26.50
CA SER A 230 -14.84 -6.66 26.81
C SER A 230 -15.62 -5.33 26.84
N GLY A 231 -15.26 -4.41 27.72
CA GLY A 231 -16.06 -3.20 27.93
C GLY A 231 -15.81 -2.49 29.25
N PHE A 232 -16.65 -1.50 29.51
CA PHE A 232 -16.62 -0.67 30.71
C PHE A 232 -17.54 -1.23 31.79
N TYR A 233 -17.06 -1.29 33.03
CA TYR A 233 -17.76 -1.87 34.17
C TYR A 233 -17.55 -1.04 35.44
N ASP A 234 -18.60 -0.93 36.25
CA ASP A 234 -18.57 -0.14 37.49
C ASP A 234 -18.24 -0.98 38.74
N SER A 235 -18.33 -2.31 38.65
CA SER A 235 -18.17 -3.18 39.81
C SER A 235 -17.58 -4.55 39.47
N PRO A 236 -16.83 -5.18 40.41
CA PRO A 236 -16.31 -6.53 40.23
C PRO A 236 -17.40 -7.57 39.95
N PHE A 237 -17.09 -8.57 39.12
CA PHE A 237 -18.02 -9.63 38.75
C PHE A 237 -17.32 -10.99 38.55
N ALA A 238 -18.11 -12.06 38.48
CA ALA A 238 -17.61 -13.40 38.15
C ALA A 238 -17.62 -13.61 36.63
N LEU A 239 -16.47 -13.90 36.05
CA LEU A 239 -16.29 -14.22 34.64
C LEU A 239 -16.13 -15.72 34.47
N THR A 240 -16.96 -16.33 33.64
CA THR A 240 -16.82 -17.74 33.27
C THR A 240 -16.12 -17.86 31.92
N LEU A 241 -15.02 -18.60 31.87
CA LEU A 241 -14.35 -19.02 30.65
C LEU A 241 -14.82 -20.43 30.28
N THR A 242 -15.16 -20.67 29.02
CA THR A 242 -15.67 -21.95 28.53
C THR A 242 -14.93 -22.38 27.28
N SER A 243 -14.44 -23.63 27.27
CA SER A 243 -13.90 -24.29 26.08
C SER A 243 -15.06 -24.79 25.22
N PRO A 244 -15.18 -24.37 23.95
CA PRO A 244 -16.15 -24.95 23.02
C PRO A 244 -15.72 -26.35 22.54
N VAL A 245 -14.46 -26.72 22.73
CA VAL A 245 -13.89 -27.98 22.25
C VAL A 245 -13.95 -29.04 23.35
N THR A 246 -14.62 -30.16 23.04
CA THR A 246 -14.79 -31.26 23.99
C THR A 246 -13.44 -31.90 24.34
N GLY A 247 -13.08 -31.89 25.62
CA GLY A 247 -11.83 -32.49 26.11
C GLY A 247 -10.61 -31.58 26.03
N ALA A 248 -10.76 -30.34 25.55
CA ALA A 248 -9.72 -29.32 25.65
C ALA A 248 -9.80 -28.57 26.99
N ASN A 249 -8.64 -28.41 27.62
CA ASN A 249 -8.48 -27.57 28.80
C ASN A 249 -8.34 -26.10 28.40
N ILE A 250 -8.58 -25.20 29.36
CA ILE A 250 -8.32 -23.78 29.19
C ILE A 250 -6.98 -23.46 29.84
N VAL A 251 -6.10 -22.78 29.11
CA VAL A 251 -4.88 -22.18 29.67
C VAL A 251 -5.01 -20.66 29.56
N TYR A 252 -4.79 -19.93 30.65
CA TYR A 252 -5.02 -18.48 30.68
C TYR A 252 -4.02 -17.73 31.56
N THR A 253 -3.82 -16.45 31.26
CA THR A 253 -2.99 -15.51 32.00
C THR A 253 -3.80 -14.26 32.36
N LEU A 254 -3.39 -13.58 33.44
CA LEU A 254 -4.05 -12.37 33.95
C LEU A 254 -3.11 -11.14 33.91
N ASP A 255 -1.86 -11.33 33.51
CA ASP A 255 -0.79 -10.34 33.49
C ASP A 255 -0.44 -9.84 32.07
N GLY A 256 -1.07 -10.39 31.03
CA GLY A 256 -0.86 -10.04 29.62
C GLY A 256 0.11 -10.94 28.87
N SER A 257 0.88 -11.79 29.57
CA SER A 257 1.78 -12.77 28.96
C SER A 257 1.02 -13.79 28.10
N ASN A 258 1.67 -14.36 27.09
CA ASN A 258 1.02 -15.30 26.18
C ASN A 258 0.69 -16.62 26.91
N PRO A 259 -0.58 -17.06 27.00
CA PRO A 259 -0.95 -18.28 27.71
C PRO A 259 -0.41 -19.56 27.08
N GLN A 260 0.10 -19.53 25.85
CA GLN A 260 0.62 -20.71 25.16
C GLN A 260 1.98 -21.18 25.73
N ASP A 261 2.80 -20.25 26.23
CA ASP A 261 4.19 -20.48 26.62
C ASP A 261 4.59 -19.79 27.94
N SER A 262 3.72 -18.94 28.50
CA SER A 262 4.04 -18.20 29.73
C SER A 262 4.18 -19.10 30.96
N PRO A 263 5.20 -18.87 31.81
CA PRO A 263 5.34 -19.55 33.10
C PRO A 263 4.26 -19.14 34.12
N THR A 264 3.53 -18.05 33.88
CA THR A 264 2.42 -17.60 34.76
C THR A 264 1.07 -18.16 34.33
N ALA A 265 1.03 -18.92 33.23
CA ALA A 265 -0.19 -19.51 32.71
C ALA A 265 -0.84 -20.50 33.68
N ILE A 266 -2.15 -20.36 33.87
CA ILE A 266 -2.96 -21.20 34.74
C ILE A 266 -3.74 -22.16 33.85
N THR A 267 -3.57 -23.47 34.06
CA THR A 267 -4.38 -24.50 33.40
C THR A 267 -5.61 -24.84 34.25
N ALA A 268 -6.78 -24.85 33.61
CA ALA A 268 -8.05 -25.24 34.20
C ALA A 268 -8.81 -26.22 33.30
N ASP A 269 -9.83 -26.85 33.86
CA ASP A 269 -10.77 -27.70 33.12
C ASP A 269 -11.49 -26.88 32.02
N SER A 270 -12.33 -27.56 31.24
CA SER A 270 -13.09 -26.96 30.13
C SER A 270 -14.03 -25.82 30.52
N VAL A 271 -14.27 -25.58 31.82
CA VAL A 271 -15.03 -24.43 32.36
C VAL A 271 -14.36 -23.95 33.65
N ILE A 272 -14.10 -22.65 33.75
CA ILE A 272 -13.56 -22.03 34.96
C ILE A 272 -14.24 -20.69 35.24
N SER A 273 -14.45 -20.38 36.52
CA SER A 273 -14.93 -19.06 36.95
C SER A 273 -13.81 -18.32 37.67
N ILE A 274 -13.52 -17.10 37.22
CA ILE A 274 -12.57 -16.18 37.85
C ILE A 274 -13.28 -14.89 38.27
N THR A 275 -12.78 -14.23 39.31
CA THR A 275 -13.34 -12.95 39.75
C THR A 275 -12.58 -11.80 39.09
N VAL A 276 -13.27 -11.05 38.23
CA VAL A 276 -12.77 -9.80 37.64
C VAL A 276 -12.88 -8.73 38.71
N ASN A 277 -11.73 -8.26 39.20
CA ASN A 277 -11.65 -7.20 40.21
C ASN A 277 -10.38 -6.36 39.95
N PRO A 278 -10.49 -5.08 39.59
CA PRO A 278 -9.33 -4.24 39.28
C PRO A 278 -8.37 -4.10 40.48
N ALA A 279 -8.86 -4.22 41.71
CA ALA A 279 -8.03 -4.16 42.92
C ALA A 279 -7.24 -5.46 43.20
N SER A 280 -7.51 -6.55 42.48
CA SER A 280 -6.81 -7.82 42.67
C SER A 280 -5.40 -7.80 42.08
N THR A 281 -4.41 -8.21 42.89
CA THR A 281 -3.01 -8.43 42.48
C THR A 281 -2.65 -9.92 42.42
N THR A 282 -3.63 -10.81 42.50
CA THR A 282 -3.38 -12.26 42.43
C THR A 282 -3.12 -12.67 40.98
N GLY A 283 -1.89 -13.07 40.67
CA GLY A 283 -1.49 -13.51 39.33
C GLY A 283 -1.42 -12.41 38.28
N ARG A 284 -1.41 -11.14 38.70
CA ARG A 284 -1.35 -9.97 37.81
C ARG A 284 -0.76 -8.74 38.50
N PRO A 285 -0.14 -7.81 37.75
CA PRO A 285 0.21 -6.48 38.26
C PRO A 285 -1.07 -5.67 38.57
N ARG A 286 -0.92 -4.60 39.36
CA ARG A 286 -2.03 -3.73 39.78
C ARG A 286 -2.41 -2.72 38.70
N THR A 287 -2.64 -3.19 37.48
CA THR A 287 -3.12 -2.33 36.38
C THR A 287 -4.60 -2.00 36.60
N PRO A 288 -5.06 -0.79 36.19
CA PRO A 288 -6.42 -0.34 36.51
C PRO A 288 -7.51 -1.10 35.74
N CYS A 289 -7.21 -1.61 34.56
CA CYS A 289 -8.09 -2.53 33.83
C CYS A 289 -7.75 -3.98 34.14
N PHE A 290 -8.75 -4.86 34.16
CA PHE A 290 -8.55 -6.30 34.33
C PHE A 290 -8.53 -6.98 32.97
N MET A 291 -7.48 -7.74 32.67
CA MET A 291 -7.30 -8.42 31.39
C MET A 291 -7.24 -9.92 31.59
N VAL A 292 -7.68 -10.65 30.57
CA VAL A 292 -7.56 -12.11 30.50
C VAL A 292 -7.13 -12.48 29.10
N ARG A 293 -6.05 -13.24 28.95
CA ARG A 293 -5.71 -13.92 27.68
C ARG A 293 -5.87 -15.41 27.90
N ALA A 294 -6.56 -16.10 26.99
CA ALA A 294 -6.84 -17.52 27.14
C ALA A 294 -6.72 -18.28 25.81
N SER A 295 -6.15 -19.48 25.88
CA SER A 295 -6.02 -20.44 24.78
C SER A 295 -6.63 -21.79 25.17
N LEU A 296 -6.93 -22.59 24.16
CA LEU A 296 -7.32 -23.99 24.32
C LEU A 296 -6.10 -24.89 24.24
N LEU A 297 -6.01 -25.83 25.19
CA LEU A 297 -4.99 -26.86 25.23
C LEU A 297 -5.65 -28.23 25.01
N GLN A 298 -5.43 -28.81 23.82
CA GLN A 298 -5.86 -30.17 23.49
C GLN A 298 -4.63 -31.06 23.28
N PRO A 299 -4.55 -32.22 23.95
CA PRO A 299 -3.48 -33.18 23.72
C PRO A 299 -3.33 -33.54 22.24
N GLY A 300 -2.11 -33.45 21.71
CA GLY A 300 -1.78 -33.76 20.31
C GLY A 300 -1.91 -32.59 19.33
N PHE A 301 -2.25 -31.38 19.79
CA PHE A 301 -2.35 -30.16 18.98
C PHE A 301 -1.49 -29.04 19.57
N LYS A 302 -1.10 -28.07 18.74
CA LYS A 302 -0.59 -26.78 19.23
C LYS A 302 -1.70 -26.11 20.05
N PRO A 303 -1.38 -25.40 21.16
CA PRO A 303 -2.36 -24.56 21.83
C PRO A 303 -3.01 -23.59 20.84
N SER A 304 -4.32 -23.33 20.95
CA SER A 304 -4.96 -22.34 20.08
C SER A 304 -4.31 -20.97 20.26
N LYS A 305 -4.39 -20.10 19.25
CA LYS A 305 -3.98 -18.70 19.40
C LYS A 305 -4.77 -18.04 20.55
N PRO A 306 -4.17 -17.12 21.33
CA PRO A 306 -4.85 -16.48 22.44
C PRO A 306 -6.08 -15.72 21.98
N ARG A 307 -7.15 -15.78 22.78
CA ARG A 307 -8.25 -14.82 22.74
C ARG A 307 -8.20 -13.98 23.99
N ALA A 308 -8.33 -12.66 23.85
CA ALA A 308 -8.25 -11.75 24.97
C ALA A 308 -9.62 -11.20 25.37
N ALA A 309 -9.72 -10.66 26.59
CA ALA A 309 -10.80 -9.78 27.00
C ALA A 309 -10.30 -8.73 27.98
N THR A 310 -10.69 -7.47 27.77
CA THR A 310 -10.33 -6.31 28.60
C THR A 310 -11.55 -5.71 29.27
N TYR A 311 -11.47 -5.58 30.59
CA TYR A 311 -12.52 -5.00 31.43
C TYR A 311 -12.01 -3.70 32.07
N LEU A 312 -12.59 -2.58 31.66
CA LEU A 312 -12.18 -1.22 32.04
C LEU A 312 -13.01 -0.70 33.22
N PHE A 313 -12.34 -0.09 34.19
CA PHE A 313 -12.95 0.46 35.41
C PHE A 313 -12.54 1.92 35.60
N ILE A 314 -13.42 2.87 35.28
CA ILE A 314 -13.10 4.31 35.26
C ILE A 314 -12.53 4.80 36.60
N GLU A 315 -13.12 4.42 37.73
CA GLU A 315 -12.61 4.76 39.07
C GLU A 315 -11.17 4.27 39.33
N SER A 316 -10.81 3.11 38.78
CA SER A 316 -9.45 2.59 38.90
C SER A 316 -8.49 3.30 37.94
N ILE A 317 -8.95 3.65 36.74
CA ILE A 317 -8.16 4.38 35.73
C ILE A 317 -7.80 5.78 36.23
N LYS A 318 -8.74 6.51 36.83
CA LYS A 318 -8.50 7.86 37.41
C LYS A 318 -7.39 7.88 38.47
N THR A 319 -7.18 6.77 39.15
CA THR A 319 -6.18 6.61 40.22
C THR A 319 -5.03 5.70 39.79
N GLN A 320 -4.85 5.51 38.47
CA GLN A 320 -3.76 4.74 37.90
C GLN A 320 -2.43 5.26 38.44
N SER A 321 -1.58 4.30 38.82
CA SER A 321 -0.20 4.54 39.23
C SER A 321 0.67 3.37 38.79
N TRP A 322 1.99 3.47 39.00
CA TRP A 322 2.91 2.36 38.73
C TRP A 322 2.37 1.00 39.25
N PRO A 323 2.09 0.02 38.36
CA PRO A 323 1.31 -1.17 38.70
C PRO A 323 2.14 -2.28 39.37
N GLY A 324 3.46 -2.11 39.49
CA GLY A 324 4.37 -3.13 40.01
C GLY A 324 4.70 -4.24 39.00
N GLY A 325 5.38 -5.29 39.47
CA GLY A 325 5.79 -6.41 38.64
C GLY A 325 7.00 -6.07 37.76
N GLU A 326 6.97 -6.52 36.50
CA GLU A 326 8.02 -6.25 35.50
C GLU A 326 7.85 -4.90 34.79
N TRP A 327 6.86 -4.09 35.21
CA TRP A 327 6.74 -2.72 34.72
C TRP A 327 7.90 -1.84 35.25
N PRO A 328 8.46 -0.97 34.41
CA PRO A 328 9.54 -0.09 34.81
C PRO A 328 9.13 0.90 35.90
N ASN A 329 9.99 1.06 36.91
CA ASN A 329 9.89 2.09 37.95
C ASN A 329 11.07 3.08 37.94
N THR A 330 11.98 2.93 36.98
CA THR A 330 13.14 3.77 36.77
C THR A 330 13.25 4.15 35.30
N ASN A 331 14.19 5.03 34.99
CA ASN A 331 14.55 5.35 33.62
C ASN A 331 14.88 4.07 32.82
N ILE A 332 14.32 3.94 31.62
CA ILE A 332 14.65 2.90 30.64
C ILE A 332 15.22 3.59 29.42
N ASN A 333 16.47 3.30 29.08
CA ASN A 333 17.14 3.83 27.88
C ASN A 333 16.86 5.33 27.67
N GLY A 334 17.14 6.18 28.67
CA GLY A 334 16.91 7.64 28.59
C GLY A 334 15.46 8.08 28.82
N GLN A 335 14.49 7.18 28.73
CA GLN A 335 13.07 7.48 28.89
C GLN A 335 12.63 7.35 30.35
N ILE A 336 12.01 8.40 30.89
CA ILE A 336 11.19 8.31 32.10
C ILE A 336 9.75 8.21 31.62
N ILE A 337 9.19 7.01 31.76
CA ILE A 337 7.80 6.75 31.47
C ILE A 337 7.03 6.98 32.76
N ASP A 338 6.49 8.19 32.92
CA ASP A 338 5.48 8.41 33.93
C ASP A 338 4.29 7.49 33.63
N LEU A 339 3.82 6.73 34.61
CA LEU A 339 2.70 5.79 34.48
C LEU A 339 1.46 6.26 35.25
N ASP A 340 1.57 7.36 35.98
CA ASP A 340 0.52 7.85 36.84
C ASP A 340 -0.51 8.65 36.01
N MET A 341 -1.72 8.78 36.55
CA MET A 341 -2.67 9.81 36.14
C MET A 341 -2.51 11.01 37.06
N ASP A 342 -2.27 12.20 36.50
CA ASP A 342 -2.00 13.40 37.27
C ASP A 342 -3.27 13.89 37.98
N SER A 343 -3.25 13.77 39.31
CA SER A 343 -4.26 14.30 40.23
C SER A 343 -4.54 15.80 40.04
N LYS A 344 -3.59 16.59 39.55
CA LYS A 344 -3.78 18.03 39.27
C LYS A 344 -4.71 18.29 38.08
N VAL A 345 -4.98 17.27 37.27
CA VAL A 345 -6.03 17.27 36.25
C VAL A 345 -7.25 16.51 36.76
N VAL A 346 -7.07 15.28 37.25
CA VAL A 346 -8.18 14.41 37.67
C VAL A 346 -9.02 15.00 38.79
N ASP A 347 -8.39 15.60 39.80
CA ASP A 347 -9.08 16.20 40.95
C ASP A 347 -9.30 17.71 40.79
N ASN A 348 -8.93 18.27 39.63
CA ASN A 348 -9.07 19.70 39.37
C ASN A 348 -10.55 20.10 39.37
N PRO A 349 -10.97 21.16 40.08
CA PRO A 349 -12.37 21.61 40.07
C PRO A 349 -12.95 21.91 38.68
N GLU A 350 -12.10 22.23 37.68
CA GLU A 350 -12.53 22.44 36.29
C GLU A 350 -12.78 21.14 35.52
N TYR A 351 -12.07 20.05 35.85
CA TYR A 351 -12.07 18.80 35.06
C TYR A 351 -12.60 17.59 35.81
N ALA A 352 -12.71 17.62 37.14
CA ALA A 352 -13.05 16.46 37.96
C ALA A 352 -14.44 15.89 37.66
N SER A 353 -15.39 16.73 37.23
CA SER A 353 -16.71 16.27 36.79
C SER A 353 -16.75 15.84 35.32
N LEU A 354 -15.68 16.04 34.57
CA LEU A 354 -15.59 15.80 33.12
C LEU A 354 -14.68 14.61 32.79
N ILE A 355 -13.82 14.18 33.72
CA ILE A 355 -12.81 13.15 33.43
C ILE A 355 -13.41 11.79 33.06
N ASP A 356 -14.58 11.44 33.62
CA ASP A 356 -15.30 10.21 33.27
C ASP A 356 -15.79 10.30 31.81
N ASP A 357 -16.40 11.43 31.44
CA ASP A 357 -16.83 11.70 30.06
C ASP A 357 -15.63 11.71 29.10
N ALA A 358 -14.51 12.32 29.48
CA ALA A 358 -13.29 12.34 28.69
C ALA A 358 -12.73 10.95 28.39
N LEU A 359 -12.79 10.01 29.33
CA LEU A 359 -12.37 8.62 29.14
C LEU A 359 -13.37 7.79 28.31
N LEU A 360 -14.60 8.27 28.13
CA LEU A 360 -15.69 7.61 27.40
C LEU A 360 -16.07 8.31 26.09
N ASP A 361 -15.41 9.44 25.75
CA ASP A 361 -15.78 10.30 24.63
C ASP A 361 -15.56 9.65 23.26
N ILE A 362 -14.50 8.84 23.15
CA ILE A 362 -14.08 8.18 21.91
C ILE A 362 -13.85 6.68 22.12
N PRO A 363 -13.87 5.86 21.05
CA PRO A 363 -13.57 4.43 21.15
C PRO A 363 -12.17 4.13 21.69
N THR A 364 -12.01 2.92 22.21
CA THR A 364 -10.77 2.44 22.81
C THR A 364 -10.14 1.34 21.98
N ILE A 365 -8.83 1.44 21.73
CA ILE A 365 -8.01 0.30 21.34
C ILE A 365 -7.29 -0.22 22.59
N SER A 366 -7.44 -1.51 22.89
CA SER A 366 -6.65 -2.21 23.90
C SER A 366 -5.63 -3.12 23.23
N ILE A 367 -4.36 -3.00 23.63
CA ILE A 367 -3.26 -3.86 23.19
C ILE A 367 -2.74 -4.62 24.40
N ILE A 368 -2.70 -5.95 24.29
CA ILE A 368 -2.21 -6.83 25.33
C ILE A 368 -1.08 -7.70 24.79
N THR A 369 0.07 -7.65 25.44
CA THR A 369 1.29 -8.38 25.09
C THR A 369 2.03 -8.77 26.37
N ASP A 370 2.99 -9.69 26.27
CA ASP A 370 3.98 -9.84 27.34
C ASP A 370 4.65 -8.49 27.62
N VAL A 371 4.77 -8.10 28.89
CA VAL A 371 5.42 -6.85 29.30
C VAL A 371 6.90 -6.82 28.90
N LYS A 372 7.55 -7.98 28.77
CA LYS A 372 8.91 -8.11 28.23
C LYS A 372 9.01 -7.71 26.77
N ASN A 373 7.96 -7.95 25.98
CA ASN A 373 7.93 -7.48 24.59
C ASN A 373 8.03 -5.95 24.51
N LEU A 374 7.64 -5.24 25.57
CA LEU A 374 7.77 -3.79 25.67
C LEU A 374 9.12 -3.40 26.29
N PHE A 375 9.46 -3.94 27.45
CA PHE A 375 10.51 -3.36 28.30
C PHE A 375 11.72 -4.27 28.60
N ASP A 376 11.79 -5.48 28.01
CA ASP A 376 12.99 -6.30 28.14
C ASP A 376 14.22 -5.59 27.54
N PRO A 377 15.38 -5.56 28.22
CA PRO A 377 16.54 -4.85 27.70
C PRO A 377 17.03 -5.31 26.33
N ALA A 378 16.93 -6.61 26.03
CA ALA A 378 17.43 -7.18 24.78
C ALA A 378 16.37 -7.19 23.68
N THR A 379 15.11 -7.48 24.02
CA THR A 379 14.05 -7.70 23.02
C THR A 379 12.88 -6.72 23.12
N GLY A 380 12.81 -5.90 24.16
CA GLY A 380 11.70 -4.97 24.39
C GLY A 380 11.70 -3.82 23.39
N ILE A 381 10.56 -3.60 22.73
CA ILE A 381 10.46 -2.57 21.68
C ILE A 381 10.55 -1.15 22.22
N TYR A 382 10.17 -0.85 23.47
CA TYR A 382 10.39 0.48 24.06
C TYR A 382 11.87 0.74 24.37
N VAL A 383 12.58 -0.28 24.83
CA VAL A 383 14.02 -0.16 25.10
C VAL A 383 14.77 0.04 23.79
N ASN A 384 14.37 -0.70 22.75
CA ASN A 384 15.03 -0.75 21.46
C ASN A 384 14.12 -0.12 20.38
N ALA A 385 13.67 1.11 20.63
CA ALA A 385 12.64 1.76 19.81
C ALA A 385 13.03 1.97 18.34
N GLU A 386 14.33 1.99 18.02
CA GLU A 386 14.85 2.11 16.66
C GLU A 386 14.83 0.78 15.87
N GLY A 387 14.60 -0.35 16.55
CA GLY A 387 14.47 -1.67 15.95
C GLY A 387 13.42 -1.71 14.82
N HIS A 388 13.77 -2.37 13.73
CA HIS A 388 12.99 -2.39 12.48
C HIS A 388 13.05 -3.78 11.85
N GLY A 389 12.16 -4.09 10.91
CA GLY A 389 12.06 -5.45 10.35
C GLY A 389 11.16 -6.41 11.16
N PRO A 390 10.88 -7.60 10.63
CA PRO A 390 10.01 -8.61 11.26
C PRO A 390 10.51 -9.10 12.62
N GLU A 391 11.82 -9.12 12.84
CA GLU A 391 12.46 -9.55 14.09
C GLU A 391 12.19 -8.59 15.26
N TRP A 392 11.71 -7.38 14.97
CA TRP A 392 11.25 -6.40 15.97
C TRP A 392 9.71 -6.34 16.10
N GLU A 393 8.97 -7.19 15.39
CA GLU A 393 7.53 -7.38 15.63
C GLU A 393 7.31 -8.23 16.89
N ARG A 394 6.33 -7.86 17.73
CA ARG A 394 5.98 -8.58 18.96
C ARG A 394 4.54 -9.03 18.92
N GLU A 395 4.29 -10.29 19.24
CA GLU A 395 2.91 -10.80 19.32
C GLU A 395 2.08 -10.00 20.33
N CYS A 396 0.85 -9.67 19.96
CA CYS A 396 -0.12 -9.07 20.85
C CYS A 396 -1.56 -9.47 20.48
N SER A 397 -2.47 -9.33 21.44
CA SER A 397 -3.91 -9.28 21.20
C SER A 397 -4.37 -7.83 21.14
N VAL A 398 -5.26 -7.51 20.20
CA VAL A 398 -5.80 -6.17 19.96
C VAL A 398 -7.33 -6.21 19.99
N GLU A 399 -7.92 -5.30 20.75
CA GLU A 399 -9.37 -5.15 20.87
C GLU A 399 -9.80 -3.72 20.53
N LEU A 400 -10.89 -3.58 19.78
CA LEU A 400 -11.63 -2.32 19.66
C LEU A 400 -12.85 -2.38 20.57
N ILE A 401 -12.90 -1.50 21.56
CA ILE A 401 -13.93 -1.46 22.59
C ILE A 401 -14.62 -0.10 22.50
N ARG A 402 -15.95 -0.10 22.36
CA ARG A 402 -16.73 1.15 22.27
C ARG A 402 -17.48 1.42 23.57
N PRO A 403 -17.47 2.67 24.07
CA PRO A 403 -18.23 3.09 25.26
C PRO A 403 -19.74 2.79 25.16
N ASP A 404 -20.32 2.85 23.96
CA ASP A 404 -21.74 2.56 23.71
C ASP A 404 -22.07 1.06 23.64
N GLY A 405 -21.06 0.17 23.75
CA GLY A 405 -21.21 -1.27 23.67
C GLY A 405 -21.44 -1.83 22.27
N SER A 406 -21.34 -1.00 21.21
CA SER A 406 -21.44 -1.47 19.82
C SER A 406 -20.24 -2.33 19.42
N GLU A 407 -20.46 -3.20 18.44
CA GLU A 407 -19.52 -4.26 18.05
C GLU A 407 -18.18 -3.72 17.54
N GLY A 408 -17.08 -4.12 18.18
CA GLY A 408 -15.72 -3.92 17.71
C GLY A 408 -15.08 -5.23 17.24
N PHE A 409 -13.76 -5.33 17.34
CA PHE A 409 -13.02 -6.53 16.96
C PHE A 409 -12.15 -7.03 18.11
N ASN A 410 -11.74 -8.29 18.01
CA ASN A 410 -10.80 -8.96 18.91
C ASN A 410 -9.95 -9.89 18.06
N VAL A 411 -8.69 -9.50 17.83
CA VAL A 411 -7.77 -10.19 16.92
C VAL A 411 -6.37 -10.23 17.54
N ASN A 412 -5.49 -11.06 16.99
CA ASN A 412 -4.06 -10.99 17.31
C ASN A 412 -3.31 -10.30 16.16
N ALA A 413 -2.17 -9.70 16.50
CA ALA A 413 -1.33 -8.97 15.57
C ALA A 413 0.14 -9.00 16.00
N GLY A 414 1.02 -8.60 15.10
CA GLY A 414 2.37 -8.15 15.42
C GLY A 414 2.34 -6.66 15.78
N LEU A 415 3.07 -6.29 16.81
CA LEU A 415 3.21 -4.93 17.32
C LEU A 415 4.66 -4.47 17.14
N ARG A 416 4.85 -3.29 16.55
CA ARG A 416 6.17 -2.64 16.49
C ARG A 416 6.05 -1.15 16.76
N ILE A 417 7.12 -0.54 17.25
CA ILE A 417 7.23 0.92 17.26
C ILE A 417 7.44 1.43 15.83
N ARG A 418 6.84 2.58 15.51
CA ARG A 418 7.03 3.27 14.22
C ARG A 418 7.46 4.71 14.43
N GLY A 419 8.10 5.25 13.39
CA GLY A 419 8.37 6.68 13.22
C GLY A 419 9.82 7.00 12.96
N GLY A 420 10.13 8.29 12.79
CA GLY A 420 11.50 8.77 12.79
C GLY A 420 11.82 9.32 14.17
N TRP A 421 11.55 10.61 14.35
CA TRP A 421 11.87 11.38 15.55
C TRP A 421 11.20 10.87 16.84
N SER A 422 9.97 10.38 16.75
CA SER A 422 9.22 9.88 17.90
C SER A 422 9.81 8.63 18.56
N ARG A 423 10.85 8.01 17.99
CA ARG A 423 11.51 6.80 18.53
C ARG A 423 12.70 7.13 19.44
N HIS A 424 13.15 8.38 19.46
CA HIS A 424 14.30 8.79 20.26
C HIS A 424 14.05 8.58 21.76
N ASP A 425 15.10 8.32 22.53
CA ASP A 425 15.06 8.12 23.99
C ASP A 425 14.46 9.30 24.80
N GLY A 426 14.29 10.45 24.15
CA GLY A 426 13.62 11.61 24.71
C GLY A 426 12.10 11.46 24.77
N TYR A 427 11.50 10.46 24.11
CA TYR A 427 10.05 10.36 23.90
C TYR A 427 9.46 9.17 24.66
N PRO A 428 8.73 9.39 25.77
CA PRO A 428 8.15 8.29 26.54
C PRO A 428 6.85 7.71 25.94
N LYS A 429 6.27 8.39 24.93
CA LYS A 429 5.06 7.97 24.23
C LYS A 429 5.37 7.77 22.74
N HIS A 430 5.45 6.52 22.33
CA HIS A 430 5.73 6.14 20.94
C HIS A 430 4.46 5.88 20.14
N SER A 431 4.59 5.98 18.82
CA SER A 431 3.59 5.47 17.87
C SER A 431 3.82 3.99 17.61
N PHE A 432 2.75 3.26 17.32
CA PHE A 432 2.81 1.83 17.03
C PHE A 432 2.37 1.53 15.60
N ARG A 433 2.78 0.37 15.10
CA ARG A 433 2.21 -0.29 13.93
C ARG A 433 1.70 -1.65 14.33
N LEU A 434 0.49 -1.97 13.90
CA LEU A 434 -0.11 -3.29 13.95
C LEU A 434 0.09 -3.98 12.62
N PHE A 435 0.53 -5.25 12.65
CA PHE A 435 0.71 -6.12 11.50
C PHE A 435 -0.21 -7.33 11.64
N PHE A 436 -1.12 -7.53 10.70
CA PHE A 436 -1.97 -8.72 10.64
C PHE A 436 -1.27 -9.73 9.74
N ARG A 437 -1.03 -10.94 10.26
CA ARG A 437 -0.27 -12.01 9.60
C ARG A 437 -0.76 -13.34 10.15
N GLU A 438 -0.73 -14.37 9.30
CA GLU A 438 -1.16 -15.73 9.65
C GLU A 438 -0.42 -16.29 10.89
N ILE A 439 0.87 -15.93 11.04
CA ILE A 439 1.67 -16.32 12.21
C ILE A 439 1.09 -15.84 13.55
N TYR A 440 0.34 -14.73 13.57
CA TYR A 440 -0.31 -14.18 14.76
C TYR A 440 -1.78 -14.60 14.88
N GLY A 441 -2.47 -14.78 13.75
CA GLY A 441 -3.89 -15.12 13.71
C GLY A 441 -4.41 -14.96 12.29
N ASN A 442 -5.37 -14.06 12.08
CA ASN A 442 -5.80 -13.72 10.73
C ASN A 442 -4.67 -12.97 10.00
N ASP A 443 -4.53 -13.23 8.71
CA ASP A 443 -3.61 -12.55 7.79
C ASP A 443 -4.00 -11.09 7.51
N LYS A 444 -5.27 -10.73 7.74
CA LYS A 444 -5.78 -9.35 7.71
C LYS A 444 -6.68 -9.06 8.91
N LEU A 445 -6.81 -7.78 9.24
CA LEU A 445 -7.93 -7.30 10.03
C LEU A 445 -9.16 -7.25 9.14
N TYR A 446 -10.08 -8.20 9.29
CA TYR A 446 -11.38 -8.19 8.63
C TYR A 446 -12.39 -7.36 9.45
N PHE A 447 -12.30 -6.04 9.31
CA PHE A 447 -13.18 -5.10 10.01
C PHE A 447 -13.23 -3.76 9.26
N PRO A 448 -14.42 -3.18 9.01
CA PRO A 448 -14.56 -1.89 8.33
C PRO A 448 -14.17 -0.71 9.25
N LEU A 449 -12.87 -0.58 9.52
CA LEU A 449 -12.32 0.36 10.50
C LEU A 449 -12.70 1.83 10.21
N PHE A 450 -12.85 2.18 8.94
CA PHE A 450 -13.25 3.51 8.49
C PHE A 450 -14.71 3.58 8.01
N GLY A 451 -15.51 2.53 8.21
CA GLY A 451 -16.87 2.44 7.68
C GLY A 451 -16.89 2.55 6.15
N GLN A 452 -17.96 3.12 5.60
CA GLN A 452 -18.14 3.29 4.15
C GLN A 452 -17.08 4.18 3.46
N GLU A 453 -16.28 4.91 4.25
CA GLU A 453 -15.23 5.77 3.70
C GLU A 453 -14.04 4.95 3.19
N GLY A 454 -13.74 3.80 3.78
CA GLY A 454 -12.56 2.97 3.48
C GLY A 454 -12.86 1.50 3.22
N ALA A 455 -11.82 0.68 3.13
CA ALA A 455 -11.93 -0.75 2.87
C ALA A 455 -12.51 -1.55 4.06
N ASP A 456 -12.89 -2.80 3.80
CA ASP A 456 -13.41 -3.71 4.82
C ASP A 456 -12.32 -4.56 5.50
N GLN A 457 -11.08 -4.49 4.99
CA GLN A 457 -9.96 -5.28 5.50
C GLN A 457 -8.61 -4.57 5.37
N TYR A 458 -7.67 -4.90 6.27
CA TYR A 458 -6.36 -4.22 6.36
C TYR A 458 -5.23 -5.16 6.77
N ASP A 459 -4.08 -5.10 6.09
CA ASP A 459 -2.87 -5.83 6.46
C ASP A 459 -2.09 -5.20 7.61
N LYS A 460 -2.16 -3.87 7.70
CA LYS A 460 -1.42 -3.10 8.71
C LYS A 460 -2.14 -1.78 8.98
N ILE A 461 -2.03 -1.30 10.21
CA ILE A 461 -2.55 0.01 10.62
C ILE A 461 -1.55 0.69 11.56
N ASP A 462 -1.25 1.96 11.31
CA ASP A 462 -0.46 2.78 12.23
C ASP A 462 -1.37 3.36 13.32
N LEU A 463 -0.87 3.37 14.56
CA LEU A 463 -1.42 4.11 15.70
C LEU A 463 -0.45 5.25 16.04
N ARG A 464 -0.82 6.46 15.65
CA ARG A 464 0.01 7.67 15.74
C ARG A 464 -0.34 8.55 16.92
N THR A 465 0.64 9.34 17.34
CA THR A 465 0.52 10.39 18.35
C THR A 465 0.66 11.78 17.70
N ALA A 466 0.52 12.86 18.47
CA ALA A 466 0.81 14.23 18.03
C ALA A 466 2.30 14.52 17.72
N GLN A 467 3.18 13.53 17.91
CA GLN A 467 4.61 13.57 17.60
C GLN A 467 5.34 14.78 18.20
N ASN A 468 5.97 15.61 17.36
CA ASN A 468 6.90 16.67 17.75
C ASN A 468 6.24 17.73 18.64
N TYR A 469 4.93 17.92 18.51
CA TYR A 469 4.16 18.90 19.26
C TYR A 469 3.32 18.29 20.39
N GLY A 470 3.46 17.01 20.68
CA GLY A 470 2.77 16.36 21.80
C GLY A 470 3.23 16.85 23.17
N TRP A 471 2.34 16.78 24.16
CA TRP A 471 2.68 17.10 25.56
C TRP A 471 3.71 16.13 26.16
N ASN A 472 3.71 14.88 25.71
CA ASN A 472 4.73 13.89 26.02
C ASN A 472 6.15 14.30 25.55
N ASN A 473 6.25 15.30 24.66
CA ASN A 473 7.49 15.92 24.22
C ASN A 473 7.75 17.30 24.87
N GLY A 474 6.93 17.70 25.84
CA GLY A 474 7.07 19.00 26.53
C GLY A 474 6.68 20.21 25.68
N SER A 475 5.96 20.01 24.57
CA SER A 475 5.51 21.13 23.74
C SER A 475 4.12 21.63 24.16
N PRO A 476 3.92 22.93 24.43
CA PRO A 476 2.59 23.47 24.71
C PRO A 476 1.68 23.57 23.46
N ASN A 477 2.20 23.25 22.26
CA ASN A 477 1.52 23.43 20.98
C ASN A 477 0.79 22.17 20.48
N ASN A 478 0.49 21.24 21.38
CA ASN A 478 -0.26 20.04 21.05
C ASN A 478 -1.66 20.40 20.54
N SER A 479 -2.00 19.97 19.33
CA SER A 479 -3.36 20.10 18.81
C SER A 479 -4.02 18.78 18.43
N PHE A 480 -3.25 17.72 18.17
CA PHE A 480 -3.69 16.45 17.57
C PHE A 480 -4.40 16.54 16.19
N VAL A 481 -4.84 17.72 15.72
CA VAL A 481 -5.68 17.83 14.52
C VAL A 481 -4.94 18.14 13.21
N ARG A 482 -3.68 18.63 13.25
CA ARG A 482 -2.95 19.12 12.05
C ARG A 482 -2.78 18.08 10.95
N GLU A 483 -2.33 16.91 11.35
CA GLU A 483 -2.04 15.81 10.41
C GLU A 483 -3.34 15.27 9.79
N VAL A 484 -4.37 15.05 10.62
CA VAL A 484 -5.67 14.55 10.15
C VAL A 484 -6.33 15.58 9.24
N PHE A 485 -6.33 16.86 9.62
CA PHE A 485 -6.86 17.95 8.80
C PHE A 485 -6.20 18.01 7.41
N SER A 486 -4.87 17.82 7.35
CA SER A 486 -4.13 17.89 6.11
C SER A 486 -4.57 16.78 5.15
N ARG A 487 -4.74 15.54 5.63
CA ARG A 487 -5.23 14.42 4.81
C ARG A 487 -6.71 14.52 4.45
N ASP A 488 -7.55 14.97 5.38
CA ASP A 488 -8.97 15.27 5.11
C ASP A 488 -9.12 16.38 4.06
N SER A 489 -8.21 17.35 4.04
CA SER A 489 -8.22 18.39 3.01
C SER A 489 -7.84 17.83 1.63
N GLN A 490 -6.92 16.85 1.57
CA GLN A 490 -6.61 16.14 0.32
C GLN A 490 -7.84 15.37 -0.21
N ARG A 491 -8.60 14.69 0.66
CA ARG A 491 -9.90 14.08 0.31
C ARG A 491 -10.87 15.10 -0.27
N ASP A 492 -11.08 16.22 0.42
CA ASP A 492 -12.08 17.21 0.03
C ASP A 492 -11.70 17.99 -1.24
N MET A 493 -10.41 17.96 -1.62
CA MET A 493 -9.92 18.42 -2.93
C MET A 493 -10.21 17.42 -4.07
N GLY A 494 -10.73 16.24 -3.75
CA GLY A 494 -11.08 15.16 -4.68
C GLY A 494 -9.91 14.24 -5.01
N GLN A 495 -8.87 14.21 -4.17
CA GLN A 495 -7.65 13.43 -4.40
C GLN A 495 -7.60 12.17 -3.52
N PRO A 496 -6.90 11.10 -3.96
CA PRO A 496 -6.59 9.97 -3.09
C PRO A 496 -5.89 10.40 -1.80
N TYR A 497 -6.23 9.74 -0.69
CA TYR A 497 -5.73 10.09 0.64
C TYR A 497 -5.79 8.88 1.58
N THR A 498 -5.11 8.98 2.73
CA THR A 498 -5.15 7.94 3.78
C THR A 498 -6.05 8.38 4.95
N ARG A 499 -6.84 7.43 5.48
CA ARG A 499 -7.86 7.71 6.51
C ARG A 499 -7.31 7.72 7.93
N SER A 500 -8.12 8.24 8.85
CA SER A 500 -7.82 8.38 10.29
C SER A 500 -9.07 8.32 11.15
N ARG A 501 -8.93 7.81 12.37
CA ARG A 501 -9.90 7.86 13.49
C ARG A 501 -9.15 8.01 14.81
N TYR A 502 -9.73 8.71 15.77
CA TYR A 502 -9.17 8.89 17.12
C TYR A 502 -9.58 7.76 18.06
N TYR A 503 -8.66 7.38 18.94
CA TYR A 503 -8.86 6.34 19.94
C TYR A 503 -8.17 6.68 21.25
N HIS A 504 -8.77 6.25 22.35
CA HIS A 504 -8.04 6.00 23.58
C HIS A 504 -7.21 4.73 23.43
N LEU A 505 -5.93 4.75 23.81
CA LEU A 505 -5.09 3.55 23.84
C LEU A 505 -4.94 3.04 25.27
N TYR A 506 -5.11 1.72 25.46
CA TYR A 506 -4.74 1.01 26.68
C TYR A 506 -3.69 -0.05 26.36
N LEU A 507 -2.53 0.04 27.01
CA LEU A 507 -1.42 -0.90 26.83
C LEU A 507 -1.29 -1.76 28.09
N ASN A 508 -1.51 -3.07 27.96
CA ASN A 508 -1.52 -4.00 29.10
C ASN A 508 -2.40 -3.49 30.27
N GLY A 509 -3.56 -2.92 29.94
CA GLY A 509 -4.56 -2.48 30.90
C GLY A 509 -4.20 -1.18 31.63
N MET A 510 -3.11 -0.51 31.24
CA MET A 510 -2.78 0.86 31.61
C MET A 510 -3.30 1.82 30.55
N TYR A 511 -4.00 2.88 30.96
CA TYR A 511 -4.36 3.96 30.06
C TYR A 511 -3.11 4.68 29.56
N TRP A 512 -3.05 4.85 28.24
CA TRP A 512 -1.88 5.36 27.53
C TRP A 512 -2.15 6.66 26.75
N GLY A 513 -3.38 7.16 26.78
CA GLY A 513 -3.72 8.45 26.18
C GLY A 513 -4.29 8.36 24.75
N LEU A 514 -4.36 9.52 24.10
CA LEU A 514 -4.95 9.73 22.79
C LEU A 514 -4.02 9.27 21.66
N TYR A 515 -4.58 8.53 20.71
CA TYR A 515 -3.94 8.08 19.47
C TYR A 515 -4.87 8.32 18.29
N GLN A 516 -4.30 8.29 17.09
CA GLN A 516 -5.05 8.32 15.83
C GLN A 516 -4.57 7.23 14.89
N THR A 517 -5.47 6.59 14.16
CA THR A 517 -5.11 5.62 13.13
C THR A 517 -4.58 6.28 11.87
N GLN A 518 -3.77 5.56 11.09
CA GLN A 518 -3.39 5.96 9.75
C GLN A 518 -3.23 4.75 8.83
N GLU A 519 -3.91 4.79 7.67
CA GLU A 519 -3.56 3.95 6.53
C GLU A 519 -2.22 4.40 5.93
N ARG A 520 -1.49 3.48 5.30
CA ARG A 520 -0.19 3.80 4.69
C ARG A 520 -0.28 3.73 3.18
N SER A 521 0.21 4.77 2.52
CA SER A 521 0.33 4.91 1.07
C SER A 521 1.41 3.98 0.49
N GLU A 522 1.23 2.67 0.65
CA GLU A 522 2.11 1.60 0.19
C GLU A 522 1.42 0.75 -0.90
N ALA A 523 2.13 -0.20 -1.51
CA ALA A 523 1.59 -0.98 -2.63
C ALA A 523 0.26 -1.69 -2.31
N ARG A 524 0.08 -2.22 -1.09
CA ARG A 524 -1.20 -2.84 -0.67
C ARG A 524 -2.36 -1.86 -0.55
N PHE A 525 -2.08 -0.62 -0.15
CA PHE A 525 -3.08 0.43 -0.17
C PHE A 525 -3.46 0.74 -1.62
N ALA A 526 -2.48 0.79 -2.52
CA ALA A 526 -2.72 0.99 -3.94
C ALA A 526 -3.55 -0.15 -4.53
N GLU A 527 -3.21 -1.41 -4.29
CA GLU A 527 -4.00 -2.59 -4.67
C GLU A 527 -5.46 -2.46 -4.21
N THR A 528 -5.65 -2.09 -2.94
CA THR A 528 -6.98 -1.97 -2.33
C THR A 528 -7.84 -0.87 -2.97
N TYR A 529 -7.25 0.28 -3.29
CA TYR A 529 -8.01 1.48 -3.69
C TYR A 529 -7.91 1.83 -5.18
N PHE A 530 -6.89 1.34 -5.87
CA PHE A 530 -6.61 1.57 -7.29
C PHE A 530 -6.76 0.29 -8.13
N GLY A 531 -6.83 -0.90 -7.52
CA GLY A 531 -6.89 -2.19 -8.22
C GLY A 531 -5.50 -2.72 -8.58
N GLY A 532 -5.40 -3.63 -9.56
CA GLY A 532 -4.12 -4.27 -9.91
C GLY A 532 -3.62 -5.24 -8.83
N ASP A 533 -2.37 -5.70 -8.96
CA ASP A 533 -1.69 -6.54 -7.96
C ASP A 533 -0.64 -5.72 -7.18
N GLU A 534 -0.42 -6.02 -5.89
CA GLU A 534 0.59 -5.34 -5.04
C GLU A 534 1.96 -5.17 -5.73
N LEU A 535 2.43 -6.20 -6.45
CA LEU A 535 3.75 -6.20 -7.10
C LEU A 535 3.87 -5.25 -8.31
N ASP A 536 2.73 -4.79 -8.83
CA ASP A 536 2.72 -3.84 -9.96
C ASP A 536 3.15 -2.43 -9.53
N TYR A 537 3.01 -2.10 -8.24
CA TYR A 537 3.17 -0.74 -7.76
C TYR A 537 4.62 -0.37 -7.45
N ASP A 538 5.05 0.80 -7.94
CA ASP A 538 6.21 1.53 -7.47
C ASP A 538 5.75 2.54 -6.41
N VAL A 539 6.31 2.44 -5.22
CA VAL A 539 6.03 3.38 -4.13
C VAL A 539 7.31 4.07 -3.69
N VAL A 540 7.42 5.36 -4.00
CA VAL A 540 8.56 6.19 -3.62
C VAL A 540 8.24 6.97 -2.35
N LYS A 541 9.12 6.89 -1.36
CA LYS A 541 9.08 7.75 -0.17
C LYS A 541 10.50 8.22 0.18
N VAL A 542 10.62 8.94 1.28
CA VAL A 542 11.92 9.25 1.90
C VAL A 542 12.29 8.20 2.96
N ASN A 543 13.48 7.63 2.82
CA ASN A 543 14.13 6.82 3.83
C ASN A 543 14.62 7.72 4.98
N MET A 544 14.01 7.53 6.15
CA MET A 544 14.42 8.17 7.41
C MET A 544 15.18 7.21 8.34
N GLU A 545 15.37 5.96 7.92
CA GLU A 545 16.25 5.00 8.59
C GLU A 545 17.70 5.53 8.50
N ASP A 546 18.46 5.33 9.57
CA ASP A 546 19.81 5.87 9.76
C ASP A 546 19.97 7.40 9.56
N PHE A 547 18.86 8.14 9.51
CA PHE A 547 18.82 9.59 9.29
C PHE A 547 19.49 10.04 7.97
N ILE A 548 19.41 9.23 6.91
CA ILE A 548 20.03 9.54 5.61
C ILE A 548 19.21 10.52 4.76
N TYR A 549 17.88 10.55 4.92
CA TYR A 549 16.94 11.45 4.21
C TYR A 549 17.09 11.44 2.68
N GLN A 550 17.07 10.24 2.11
CA GLN A 550 17.13 10.00 0.66
C GLN A 550 15.87 9.28 0.20
N ILE A 551 15.49 9.42 -1.06
CA ILE A 551 14.39 8.65 -1.61
C ILE A 551 14.71 7.15 -1.64
N GLU A 552 13.69 6.33 -1.44
CA GLU A 552 13.72 4.89 -1.65
C GLU A 552 12.41 4.41 -2.25
N ALA A 553 12.45 3.24 -2.91
CA ALA A 553 11.24 2.49 -3.20
C ALA A 553 10.92 1.62 -1.98
N THR A 554 9.76 1.83 -1.33
CA THR A 554 9.30 0.84 -0.32
C THR A 554 8.82 -0.44 -0.96
N ASP A 555 8.26 -0.31 -2.15
CA ASP A 555 7.69 -1.37 -2.95
C ASP A 555 8.12 -1.10 -4.39
N GLY A 556 8.54 -2.14 -5.11
CA GLY A 556 8.95 -2.00 -6.50
C GLY A 556 10.40 -1.53 -6.72
N THR A 557 10.56 -0.62 -7.68
CA THR A 557 11.82 -0.11 -8.21
C THR A 557 11.77 1.41 -8.35
N LEU A 558 12.91 2.04 -8.62
CA LEU A 558 12.98 3.48 -8.88
C LEU A 558 13.04 3.82 -10.38
N ASP A 559 12.79 2.87 -11.28
CA ASP A 559 13.00 3.06 -12.72
C ASP A 559 12.07 4.12 -13.32
N SER A 560 10.77 4.09 -13.00
CA SER A 560 9.80 5.10 -13.44
C SER A 560 10.12 6.48 -12.86
N TRP A 561 10.55 6.52 -11.60
CA TRP A 561 10.97 7.75 -10.93
C TRP A 561 12.26 8.34 -11.55
N GLN A 562 13.19 7.48 -11.96
CA GLN A 562 14.40 7.86 -12.69
C GLN A 562 14.07 8.46 -14.06
N ARG A 563 13.14 7.85 -14.82
CA ARG A 563 12.64 8.44 -16.09
C ARG A 563 12.06 9.83 -15.87
N LEU A 564 11.27 10.01 -14.81
CA LEU A 564 10.71 11.32 -14.44
C LEU A 564 11.80 12.34 -14.09
N TRP A 565 12.83 11.94 -13.34
CA TRP A 565 13.99 12.78 -13.03
C TRP A 565 14.77 13.20 -14.29
N ASP A 566 14.98 12.28 -15.23
CA ASP A 566 15.69 12.57 -16.49
C ASP A 566 14.91 13.58 -17.35
N MET A 567 13.58 13.45 -17.41
CA MET A 567 12.72 14.45 -18.04
C MET A 567 12.78 15.80 -17.32
N CYS A 568 12.79 15.78 -15.98
CA CYS A 568 12.93 16.98 -15.16
C CYS A 568 14.24 17.74 -15.44
N ASN A 569 15.35 17.02 -15.64
CA ASN A 569 16.64 17.59 -16.02
C ASN A 569 16.67 18.13 -17.45
N THR A 570 15.87 17.55 -18.35
CA THR A 570 15.69 18.07 -19.71
C THR A 570 14.91 19.39 -19.71
N GLY A 571 13.94 19.53 -18.80
CA GLY A 571 13.14 20.74 -18.60
C GLY A 571 11.81 20.76 -19.39
N PHE A 572 10.88 21.60 -18.93
CA PHE A 572 9.47 21.58 -19.36
C PHE A 572 8.99 22.86 -20.06
N ALA A 573 9.88 23.81 -20.36
CA ALA A 573 9.52 25.05 -21.05
C ALA A 573 8.76 24.81 -22.39
N SER A 574 8.97 23.67 -23.06
CA SER A 574 8.20 23.29 -24.26
C SER A 574 6.96 22.47 -23.92
N ASN A 575 5.85 22.72 -24.65
CA ASN A 575 4.64 21.93 -24.50
C ASN A 575 4.87 20.45 -24.84
N SER A 576 5.77 20.13 -25.78
CA SER A 576 6.08 18.75 -26.11
C SER A 576 6.64 17.98 -24.91
N ASN A 577 7.52 18.59 -24.11
CA ASN A 577 8.09 17.91 -22.95
C ASN A 577 7.09 17.86 -21.79
N TYR A 578 6.36 18.95 -21.55
CA TYR A 578 5.35 19.00 -20.50
C TYR A 578 4.23 17.98 -20.73
N PHE A 579 3.57 18.02 -21.89
CA PHE A 579 2.45 17.13 -22.19
C PHE A 579 2.85 15.66 -22.35
N LYS A 580 4.13 15.38 -22.63
CA LYS A 580 4.64 14.00 -22.63
C LYS A 580 4.52 13.33 -21.26
N LEU A 581 4.56 14.08 -20.14
CA LEU A 581 4.30 13.53 -18.81
C LEU A 581 2.88 12.98 -18.66
N GLU A 582 1.95 13.44 -19.50
CA GLU A 582 0.55 13.05 -19.51
C GLU A 582 0.21 12.15 -20.72
N GLY A 583 1.21 11.58 -21.40
CA GLY A 583 0.99 10.77 -22.60
C GLY A 583 0.37 11.55 -23.77
N LYS A 584 0.62 12.86 -23.86
CA LYS A 584 0.01 13.77 -24.85
C LYS A 584 1.02 14.36 -25.83
N ASP A 585 0.52 14.78 -26.99
CA ASP A 585 1.28 15.52 -28.00
C ASP A 585 1.51 16.99 -27.58
N ALA A 586 2.28 17.74 -28.37
CA ALA A 586 2.59 19.15 -28.09
C ALA A 586 1.35 20.08 -28.13
N SER A 587 0.22 19.61 -28.67
CA SER A 587 -1.06 20.30 -28.71
C SER A 587 -2.00 19.89 -27.57
N GLY A 588 -1.56 18.98 -26.69
CA GLY A 588 -2.32 18.49 -25.55
C GLY A 588 -3.32 17.38 -25.89
N ASN A 589 -3.25 16.77 -27.07
CA ASN A 589 -4.10 15.64 -27.43
C ASN A 589 -3.48 14.33 -26.92
N PRO A 590 -4.25 13.38 -26.36
CA PRO A 590 -3.73 12.06 -25.99
C PRO A 590 -3.10 11.34 -27.18
N ILE A 591 -1.97 10.69 -26.95
CA ILE A 591 -1.32 9.81 -27.92
C ILE A 591 -1.67 8.37 -27.52
N PRO A 592 -2.38 7.60 -28.36
CA PRO A 592 -2.69 6.21 -28.08
C PRO A 592 -1.44 5.40 -27.72
N GLY A 593 -1.50 4.68 -26.60
CA GLY A 593 -0.41 3.83 -26.11
C GLY A 593 0.81 4.59 -25.58
N ALA A 594 0.76 5.92 -25.43
CA ALA A 594 1.81 6.66 -24.75
C ALA A 594 1.75 6.43 -23.23
N GLU A 595 2.91 6.49 -22.59
CA GLU A 595 3.01 6.37 -21.13
C GLU A 595 2.62 7.71 -20.49
N VAL A 596 1.77 7.65 -19.47
CA VAL A 596 1.56 8.71 -18.49
C VAL A 596 2.58 8.49 -17.38
N LEU A 597 3.28 9.55 -16.96
CA LEU A 597 4.28 9.47 -15.87
C LEU A 597 3.81 10.16 -14.60
N VAL A 598 2.91 11.15 -14.71
CA VAL A 598 2.49 11.96 -13.57
C VAL A 598 1.03 12.34 -13.71
N ASP A 599 0.24 12.15 -12.66
CA ASP A 599 -1.04 12.86 -12.52
C ASP A 599 -0.76 14.33 -12.16
N ILE A 600 -0.80 15.20 -13.16
CA ILE A 600 -0.51 16.62 -13.02
C ILE A 600 -1.56 17.34 -12.14
N ASP A 601 -2.83 16.93 -12.16
CA ASP A 601 -3.84 17.58 -11.31
C ASP A 601 -3.64 17.20 -9.85
N ASN A 602 -3.32 15.93 -9.58
CA ASN A 602 -2.94 15.49 -8.24
C ASN A 602 -1.68 16.21 -7.73
N LEU A 603 -0.63 16.33 -8.55
CA LEU A 603 0.59 17.07 -8.20
C LEU A 603 0.27 18.53 -7.84
N ILE A 604 -0.51 19.22 -8.66
CA ILE A 604 -0.87 20.62 -8.43
C ILE A 604 -1.64 20.77 -7.11
N ASP A 605 -2.63 19.91 -6.87
CA ASP A 605 -3.41 19.93 -5.63
C ASP A 605 -2.57 19.64 -4.40
N TYR A 606 -1.72 18.62 -4.48
CA TYR A 606 -0.77 18.29 -3.43
C TYR A 606 0.09 19.52 -3.09
N MET A 607 0.62 20.22 -4.10
CA MET A 607 1.40 21.43 -3.89
C MET A 607 0.58 22.59 -3.31
N ILE A 608 -0.64 22.84 -3.81
CA ILE A 608 -1.54 23.87 -3.25
C ILE A 608 -1.82 23.60 -1.78
N LEU A 609 -2.02 22.34 -1.39
CA LEU A 609 -2.25 21.97 0.00
C LEU A 609 -1.02 22.21 0.87
N ILE A 610 0.18 21.83 0.43
CA ILE A 610 1.45 22.13 1.11
C ILE A 610 1.63 23.65 1.29
N PHE A 611 1.30 24.43 0.25
CA PHE A 611 1.34 25.89 0.31
C PHE A 611 0.29 26.41 1.28
N TYR A 612 -0.92 25.87 1.28
CA TYR A 612 -1.98 26.28 2.20
C TYR A 612 -1.62 26.02 3.65
N THR A 613 -1.24 24.79 4.00
CA THR A 613 -0.90 24.46 5.38
C THR A 613 0.40 25.11 5.84
N GLY A 614 1.24 25.56 4.91
CA GLY A 614 2.56 26.09 5.20
C GLY A 614 3.46 25.02 5.79
N ASN A 615 3.35 23.77 5.30
CA ASN A 615 4.19 22.68 5.78
C ASN A 615 5.64 22.96 5.37
N PHE A 616 6.48 23.28 6.34
CA PHE A 616 7.88 23.62 6.12
C PHE A 616 8.80 22.40 6.15
N ASP A 617 8.26 21.20 6.35
CA ASP A 617 9.00 19.94 6.35
C ASP A 617 8.52 18.95 5.27
N ALA A 618 7.75 19.43 4.28
CA ALA A 618 7.31 18.62 3.15
C ALA A 618 7.08 19.45 1.86
N PRO A 619 7.24 18.84 0.67
CA PRO A 619 8.13 17.71 0.40
C PRO A 619 9.62 18.11 0.42
N ALA A 620 9.92 19.42 0.42
CA ALA A 620 11.26 19.94 0.69
C ALA A 620 11.38 20.28 2.18
N SER A 621 12.44 19.83 2.86
CA SER A 621 12.59 20.09 4.30
C SER A 621 13.36 21.37 4.60
N SER A 622 12.74 22.32 5.30
CA SER A 622 13.43 23.51 5.82
C SER A 622 14.50 23.15 6.87
N PHE A 623 14.38 22.01 7.57
CA PHE A 623 15.43 21.52 8.46
C PHE A 623 16.70 21.13 7.70
N GLN A 624 16.55 20.73 6.45
CA GLN A 624 17.64 20.50 5.49
C GLN A 624 17.84 21.70 4.55
N GLN A 625 17.48 22.92 4.99
CA GLN A 625 17.64 24.16 4.23
C GLN A 625 16.90 24.17 2.88
N ASN A 626 15.81 23.41 2.77
CA ASN A 626 15.05 23.14 1.54
C ASN A 626 15.85 22.43 0.43
N LYS A 627 16.97 21.78 0.76
CA LYS A 627 17.81 21.06 -0.20
C LYS A 627 17.64 19.53 -0.14
N GLY A 628 17.00 19.03 0.90
CA GLY A 628 16.65 17.62 1.07
C GLY A 628 15.17 17.37 0.89
N CYS A 629 14.84 16.12 0.58
CA CYS A 629 13.49 15.61 0.47
C CYS A 629 12.98 15.11 1.82
N ASN A 630 11.70 15.29 2.13
CA ASN A 630 11.07 14.69 3.30
C ASN A 630 9.54 14.52 3.12
N ASN A 631 8.92 13.66 3.94
CA ASN A 631 7.47 13.63 4.18
C ASN A 631 6.55 13.63 2.95
N PHE A 632 6.83 12.75 1.98
CA PHE A 632 5.90 12.45 0.88
C PHE A 632 5.87 10.95 0.55
N TYR A 633 4.77 10.52 -0.07
CA TYR A 633 4.71 9.28 -0.84
C TYR A 633 4.30 9.61 -2.27
N ALA A 634 4.87 8.90 -3.24
CA ALA A 634 4.44 8.87 -4.62
C ALA A 634 4.16 7.42 -5.01
N ILE A 635 2.99 7.15 -5.60
CA ILE A 635 2.56 5.81 -6.02
C ILE A 635 2.30 5.82 -7.52
N ASP A 636 2.84 4.83 -8.22
CA ASP A 636 2.61 4.57 -9.64
C ASP A 636 2.38 3.08 -9.87
N ASN A 637 1.48 2.69 -10.78
CA ASN A 637 1.38 1.31 -11.22
C ASN A 637 2.29 1.14 -12.44
N ARG A 638 3.42 0.44 -12.29
CA ARG A 638 4.45 0.33 -13.33
C ARG A 638 3.93 -0.33 -14.62
N ASN A 639 2.87 -1.12 -14.49
CA ASN A 639 2.27 -1.92 -15.56
C ASN A 639 1.06 -1.22 -16.19
N ASP A 640 0.56 -0.13 -15.60
CA ASP A 640 -0.52 0.69 -16.15
C ASP A 640 0.01 2.00 -16.73
N ARG A 641 0.31 1.94 -18.03
CA ARG A 641 0.84 3.08 -18.79
C ARG A 641 -0.19 4.20 -19.01
N SER A 642 -1.45 4.02 -18.60
CA SER A 642 -2.51 5.04 -18.71
C SER A 642 -2.60 5.97 -17.49
N THR A 643 -1.95 5.59 -16.40
CA THR A 643 -1.87 6.37 -15.16
C THR A 643 -0.42 6.75 -14.87
N GLY A 644 -0.18 7.56 -13.84
CA GLY A 644 1.18 7.94 -13.46
C GLY A 644 1.27 8.28 -11.98
N PHE A 645 2.44 8.75 -11.54
CA PHE A 645 2.70 9.06 -10.14
C PHE A 645 1.63 9.98 -9.52
N THR A 646 1.04 9.50 -8.43
CA THR A 646 0.11 10.19 -7.55
C THR A 646 0.78 10.44 -6.20
N PHE A 647 0.65 11.66 -5.66
CA PHE A 647 1.33 12.15 -4.47
C PHE A 647 0.40 12.25 -3.26
N PHE A 648 0.91 11.85 -2.10
CA PHE A 648 0.16 11.80 -0.85
C PHE A 648 0.80 12.66 0.23
N ASN A 649 -0.05 13.37 0.96
CA ASN A 649 0.38 14.14 2.13
C ASN A 649 0.67 13.20 3.31
N HIS A 650 1.78 13.46 4.02
CA HIS A 650 2.28 12.64 5.11
C HIS A 650 3.03 13.52 6.13
N ASP A 651 2.95 13.19 7.42
CA ASP A 651 3.75 13.84 8.48
C ASP A 651 3.65 15.38 8.47
N ALA A 652 2.42 15.89 8.42
CA ALA A 652 2.09 17.31 8.37
C ALA A 652 1.92 17.95 9.76
N GLU A 653 2.64 17.47 10.79
CA GLU A 653 2.67 18.16 12.09
C GLU A 653 3.37 19.53 12.02
N HIS A 654 4.33 19.71 11.11
CA HIS A 654 5.10 20.94 10.89
C HIS A 654 4.34 21.97 10.05
N ALA A 655 3.06 22.19 10.39
CA ALA A 655 2.15 23.01 9.61
C ALA A 655 1.18 23.84 10.48
N MET A 656 0.49 24.79 9.85
CA MET A 656 -0.60 25.58 10.45
C MET A 656 -0.18 26.40 11.69
N PHE A 657 1.02 26.95 11.69
CA PHE A 657 1.48 27.86 12.73
C PHE A 657 1.14 29.31 12.39
N TYR A 658 0.48 30.03 13.30
CA TYR A 658 0.30 31.48 13.15
C TYR A 658 1.58 32.24 13.50
N TYR A 659 2.19 31.93 14.64
CA TYR A 659 3.48 32.50 15.06
C TYR A 659 4.65 31.68 14.50
N ALA A 660 5.81 32.30 14.34
CA ALA A 660 7.01 31.61 13.90
C ALA A 660 7.37 30.44 14.83
N HIS A 661 7.68 29.30 14.24
CA HIS A 661 8.14 28.10 14.92
C HIS A 661 9.33 27.54 14.14
N SER A 662 10.54 27.77 14.65
CA SER A 662 11.78 27.49 13.92
C SER A 662 11.85 26.06 13.38
N PRO A 663 12.27 25.87 12.11
CA PRO A 663 12.73 26.89 11.15
C PRO A 663 11.62 27.67 10.44
N GLY A 664 10.35 27.28 10.60
CA GLY A 664 9.21 27.94 9.99
C GLY A 664 8.92 29.34 10.53
N ILE A 665 8.33 30.19 9.70
CA ILE A 665 8.09 31.62 9.99
C ILE A 665 6.62 31.96 10.28
N GLY A 666 5.78 30.94 10.51
CA GLY A 666 4.38 31.10 10.93
C GLY A 666 3.45 31.38 9.76
N ILE A 667 2.50 32.31 9.93
CA ILE A 667 1.44 32.58 8.94
C ILE A 667 1.99 33.02 7.57
N ASN A 668 3.22 33.55 7.53
CA ASN A 668 3.89 34.03 6.33
C ASN A 668 4.79 32.97 5.68
N GLU A 669 4.76 31.72 6.13
CA GLU A 669 5.54 30.64 5.51
C GLU A 669 5.24 30.60 4.01
N ASP A 670 6.26 30.87 3.19
CA ASP A 670 6.19 30.89 1.73
C ASP A 670 6.87 29.64 1.19
N ARG A 671 6.04 28.67 0.84
CA ARG A 671 6.45 27.42 0.20
C ARG A 671 6.32 27.49 -1.32
N VAL A 672 5.76 28.56 -1.88
CA VAL A 672 5.54 28.73 -3.32
C VAL A 672 6.86 28.99 -4.04
N ASN A 673 7.66 29.93 -3.54
CA ASN A 673 8.81 30.49 -4.27
C ASN A 673 10.18 30.06 -3.72
N LEU A 674 10.32 28.81 -3.26
CA LEU A 674 11.58 28.38 -2.62
C LEU A 674 12.80 28.43 -3.53
N ALA A 675 12.63 28.20 -4.83
CA ALA A 675 13.74 28.18 -5.79
C ALA A 675 14.26 29.59 -6.17
N GLU A 676 13.45 30.63 -5.93
CA GLU A 676 13.78 32.03 -6.26
C GLU A 676 14.35 32.80 -5.05
N ARG A 677 14.47 32.14 -3.89
CA ARG A 677 15.07 32.76 -2.70
C ARG A 677 16.53 33.12 -2.94
N ASP A 678 16.96 34.22 -2.34
CA ASP A 678 18.34 34.73 -2.38
C ASP A 678 19.12 34.42 -1.09
N ASP A 679 18.58 33.56 -0.22
CA ASP A 679 19.18 33.16 1.04
C ASP A 679 19.59 31.68 1.07
N ASN A 680 20.13 31.24 2.21
CA ASN A 680 20.60 29.85 2.37
C ASN A 680 19.48 28.81 2.40
N LEU A 681 18.21 29.24 2.44
CA LEU A 681 17.03 28.39 2.39
C LEU A 681 16.49 28.21 0.97
N ARG A 682 17.22 28.70 -0.06
CA ARG A 682 16.89 28.43 -1.46
C ARG A 682 16.85 26.93 -1.73
N MET A 683 15.74 26.47 -2.30
CA MET A 683 15.60 25.10 -2.76
C MET A 683 16.51 24.85 -3.95
N VAL A 684 17.40 23.86 -3.81
CA VAL A 684 18.24 23.39 -4.92
C VAL A 684 18.44 21.88 -4.80
N VAL A 685 18.06 21.15 -5.84
CA VAL A 685 18.20 19.69 -5.92
C VAL A 685 19.19 19.35 -7.04
N TYR A 686 20.30 18.70 -6.69
CA TYR A 686 21.41 18.43 -7.63
C TYR A 686 21.51 16.97 -8.07
N ASP A 687 20.81 16.07 -7.39
CA ASP A 687 20.95 14.63 -7.55
C ASP A 687 19.60 13.93 -7.42
N PHE A 688 19.59 12.70 -7.91
CA PHE A 688 18.41 11.85 -7.93
C PHE A 688 17.92 11.47 -6.53
N GLN A 689 18.83 11.28 -5.57
CA GLN A 689 18.51 10.78 -4.22
C GLN A 689 17.67 11.77 -3.41
N HIS A 690 17.65 13.04 -3.80
CA HIS A 690 16.82 14.08 -3.17
C HIS A 690 15.72 14.60 -4.10
N PHE A 691 15.43 13.93 -5.22
CA PHE A 691 14.36 14.34 -6.13
C PHE A 691 12.98 14.20 -5.45
N HIS A 692 12.20 15.28 -5.48
CA HIS A 692 10.90 15.35 -4.80
C HIS A 692 9.86 16.19 -5.57
N PRO A 693 8.56 16.07 -5.24
CA PRO A 693 7.48 16.67 -6.02
C PRO A 693 7.53 18.20 -6.16
N GLN A 694 8.00 18.92 -5.14
CA GLN A 694 8.15 20.38 -5.23
C GLN A 694 9.25 20.84 -6.20
N TRP A 695 10.30 20.04 -6.40
CA TRP A 695 11.30 20.33 -7.43
C TRP A 695 10.71 20.11 -8.83
N LEU A 696 9.97 19.02 -9.03
CA LEU A 696 9.20 18.78 -10.25
C LEU A 696 8.24 19.94 -10.55
N HIS A 697 7.45 20.36 -9.57
CA HIS A 697 6.57 21.53 -9.67
C HIS A 697 7.33 22.79 -10.11
N HIS A 698 8.47 23.09 -9.45
CA HIS A 698 9.28 24.24 -9.82
C HIS A 698 9.73 24.21 -11.29
N LYS A 699 10.18 23.04 -11.78
CA LYS A 699 10.59 22.88 -13.17
C LYS A 699 9.41 22.97 -14.14
N LEU A 700 8.23 22.51 -13.74
CA LEU A 700 6.99 22.63 -14.52
C LEU A 700 6.50 24.08 -14.63
N CYS A 701 6.80 24.93 -13.65
CA CYS A 701 6.48 26.36 -13.70
C CYS A 701 7.18 27.11 -14.84
N GLU A 702 8.15 26.52 -15.55
CA GLU A 702 8.71 27.06 -16.79
C GLU A 702 7.70 27.03 -17.96
N ASN A 703 6.63 26.22 -17.87
CA ASN A 703 5.63 26.03 -18.93
C ASN A 703 4.37 26.89 -18.71
N ALA A 704 3.95 27.62 -19.75
CA ALA A 704 2.76 28.48 -19.67
C ALA A 704 1.42 27.74 -19.53
N GLU A 705 1.29 26.53 -20.10
CA GLU A 705 0.09 25.70 -19.94
C GLU A 705 0.00 25.13 -18.53
N TYR A 706 1.13 24.71 -17.94
CA TYR A 706 1.18 24.29 -16.54
C TYR A 706 0.79 25.45 -15.61
N GLN A 707 1.36 26.65 -15.80
CA GLN A 707 0.99 27.83 -15.00
C GLN A 707 -0.51 28.17 -15.12
N SER A 708 -1.10 28.03 -16.32
CA SER A 708 -2.54 28.25 -16.53
C SER A 708 -3.38 27.21 -15.78
N ARG A 709 -3.02 25.92 -15.90
CA ARG A 709 -3.69 24.83 -15.19
C ARG A 709 -3.57 24.99 -13.68
N PHE A 710 -2.38 25.37 -13.19
CA PHE A 710 -2.17 25.68 -11.77
C PHE A 710 -3.10 26.79 -11.30
N ALA A 711 -3.21 27.89 -12.04
CA ALA A 711 -4.10 29.01 -11.69
C ALA A 711 -5.57 28.57 -11.64
N ASP A 712 -6.00 27.68 -12.53
CA ASP A 712 -7.36 27.12 -12.52
C ASP A 712 -7.62 26.27 -11.28
N ARG A 713 -6.68 25.38 -10.91
CA ARG A 713 -6.76 24.56 -9.69
C ARG A 713 -6.71 25.43 -8.43
N ALA A 714 -5.83 26.42 -8.38
CA ALA A 714 -5.71 27.35 -7.26
C ALA A 714 -7.02 28.14 -7.06
N PHE A 715 -7.61 28.67 -8.14
CA PHE A 715 -8.93 29.31 -8.08
C PHE A 715 -10.00 28.35 -7.57
N ARG A 716 -10.05 27.12 -8.10
CA ARG A 716 -11.02 26.09 -7.69
C ARG A 716 -11.02 25.84 -6.18
N HIS A 717 -9.85 25.82 -5.56
CA HIS A 717 -9.70 25.41 -4.17
C HIS A 717 -9.68 26.59 -3.19
N LEU A 718 -9.05 27.71 -3.54
CA LEU A 718 -8.81 28.82 -2.61
C LEU A 718 -9.93 29.87 -2.59
N THR A 719 -10.82 29.90 -3.59
CA THR A 719 -11.93 30.85 -3.64
C THR A 719 -13.22 30.31 -3.00
N GLU A 720 -14.22 31.18 -2.82
CA GLU A 720 -15.48 30.84 -2.16
C GLU A 720 -16.16 29.59 -2.76
N GLY A 721 -16.42 28.59 -1.91
CA GLY A 721 -16.97 27.28 -2.32
C GLY A 721 -15.91 26.22 -2.64
N GLY A 722 -14.63 26.59 -2.70
CA GLY A 722 -13.50 25.68 -2.83
C GLY A 722 -13.11 25.00 -1.51
N ALA A 723 -12.44 23.85 -1.62
CA ALA A 723 -12.07 23.00 -0.47
C ALA A 723 -11.15 23.67 0.56
N LEU A 724 -10.39 24.70 0.14
CA LEU A 724 -9.47 25.50 0.95
C LEU A 724 -9.98 26.93 1.19
N SER A 725 -11.25 27.19 0.88
CA SER A 725 -11.93 28.42 1.28
C SER A 725 -12.08 28.45 2.80
N GLN A 726 -12.10 29.65 3.38
CA GLN A 726 -12.17 29.81 4.84
C GLN A 726 -13.35 29.06 5.47
N VAL A 727 -14.52 29.09 4.84
CA VAL A 727 -15.75 28.45 5.35
C VAL A 727 -15.60 26.93 5.39
N GLU A 728 -15.15 26.31 4.30
CA GLU A 728 -15.01 24.85 4.19
C GLU A 728 -13.88 24.34 5.10
N VAL A 729 -12.77 25.08 5.20
CA VAL A 729 -11.67 24.75 6.11
C VAL A 729 -12.09 24.82 7.57
N LEU A 730 -12.82 25.87 7.97
CA LEU A 730 -13.35 25.99 9.34
C LEU A 730 -14.31 24.85 9.66
N ALA A 731 -15.21 24.50 8.74
CA ALA A 731 -16.14 23.38 8.95
C ALA A 731 -15.39 22.05 9.15
N ARG A 732 -14.39 21.77 8.30
CA ARG A 732 -13.57 20.56 8.37
C ARG A 732 -12.78 20.47 9.67
N ILE A 733 -12.05 21.52 10.05
CA ILE A 733 -11.22 21.45 11.26
C ILE A 733 -12.08 21.40 12.52
N ASN A 734 -13.20 22.13 12.58
CA ASN A 734 -14.09 22.10 13.73
C ASN A 734 -14.67 20.69 13.95
N THR A 735 -14.98 19.96 12.87
CA THR A 735 -15.41 18.56 12.98
C THR A 735 -14.38 17.72 13.75
N ARG A 736 -13.08 17.86 13.45
CA ARG A 736 -12.01 17.12 14.14
C ARG A 736 -11.69 17.66 15.53
N ILE A 737 -11.88 18.95 15.77
CA ILE A 737 -11.75 19.56 17.10
C ILE A 737 -12.85 19.00 18.01
N ASP A 738 -14.10 19.04 17.56
CA ASP A 738 -15.27 18.59 18.32
C ASP A 738 -15.18 17.09 18.65
N GLU A 739 -14.59 16.27 17.77
CA GLU A 739 -14.35 14.84 17.99
C GLU A 739 -13.44 14.51 19.20
N ILE A 740 -12.54 15.41 19.60
CA ILE A 740 -11.55 15.14 20.67
C ILE A 740 -11.54 16.19 21.78
N ASP A 741 -12.45 17.16 21.73
CA ASP A 741 -12.50 18.28 22.66
C ASP A 741 -12.62 17.82 24.11
N MET A 742 -13.44 16.80 24.37
CA MET A 742 -13.55 16.22 25.71
C MET A 742 -12.43 15.21 25.97
N ALA A 743 -12.13 14.31 25.02
CA ALA A 743 -11.07 13.30 25.13
C ALA A 743 -9.68 13.86 25.51
N ILE A 744 -9.33 15.09 25.07
CA ILE A 744 -8.02 15.70 25.32
C ILE A 744 -7.75 15.96 26.81
N ILE A 745 -8.79 16.01 27.66
CA ILE A 745 -8.63 16.14 29.13
C ILE A 745 -7.92 14.90 29.69
N ALA A 746 -8.24 13.71 29.18
CA ALA A 746 -7.59 12.48 29.63
C ALA A 746 -6.13 12.39 29.13
N GLU A 747 -5.83 12.91 27.93
CA GLU A 747 -4.44 13.07 27.46
C GLU A 747 -3.64 14.02 28.36
N SER A 748 -4.27 15.09 28.84
CA SER A 748 -3.66 16.05 29.78
C SER A 748 -3.30 15.38 31.10
N ALA A 749 -4.23 14.63 31.69
CA ALA A 749 -3.99 13.89 32.91
C ALA A 749 -2.89 12.83 32.76
N ARG A 750 -2.72 12.26 31.56
CA ARG A 750 -1.75 11.18 31.34
C ARG A 750 -0.36 11.67 30.94
N TRP A 751 -0.25 12.73 30.13
CA TRP A 751 1.01 13.15 29.51
C TRP A 751 1.32 14.64 29.66
N GLY A 752 0.44 15.42 30.29
CA GLY A 752 0.56 16.88 30.37
C GLY A 752 1.83 17.36 31.09
N ASP A 753 2.33 16.59 32.05
CA ASP A 753 3.49 16.91 32.89
C ASP A 753 4.74 16.08 32.58
N ALA A 754 4.66 15.13 31.64
CA ALA A 754 5.69 14.12 31.37
C ALA A 754 7.10 14.70 31.07
N LYS A 755 7.19 15.96 30.64
CA LYS A 755 8.45 16.68 30.38
C LYS A 755 8.57 18.00 31.14
N ARG A 756 7.80 18.15 32.22
CA ARG A 756 7.70 19.40 32.98
C ARG A 756 8.33 19.24 34.36
N GLY A 757 9.49 19.87 34.54
CA GLY A 757 10.22 19.82 35.81
C GLY A 757 9.54 20.55 36.99
N ASP A 758 8.51 21.35 36.71
CA ASP A 758 7.65 21.97 37.74
C ASP A 758 6.48 21.08 38.17
N GLY A 759 6.25 19.96 37.46
CA GLY A 759 5.14 19.03 37.71
C GLY A 759 3.76 19.64 37.49
N GLU A 760 3.64 20.75 36.75
CA GLU A 760 2.34 21.33 36.39
C GLU A 760 1.93 20.82 35.01
N PRO A 761 0.78 20.15 34.85
CA PRO A 761 0.42 19.56 33.57
C PRO A 761 0.02 20.63 32.55
N TYR A 762 0.33 20.41 31.27
CA TYR A 762 -0.39 21.08 30.19
C TYR A 762 -1.86 20.63 30.17
N THR A 763 -2.79 21.57 30.05
CA THR A 763 -4.23 21.33 30.19
C THR A 763 -5.03 21.73 28.96
N ARG A 764 -6.26 21.21 28.87
CA ARG A 764 -7.22 21.55 27.80
C ARG A 764 -7.47 23.06 27.74
N ASN A 765 -7.90 23.67 28.85
CA ASN A 765 -8.39 25.06 28.85
C ASN A 765 -7.26 26.08 28.63
N GLU A 766 -6.08 25.86 29.22
CA GLU A 766 -4.99 26.84 29.15
C GLU A 766 -4.10 26.67 27.91
N HIS A 767 -3.89 25.43 27.43
CA HIS A 767 -2.89 25.15 26.41
C HIS A 767 -3.52 24.65 25.11
N TRP A 768 -4.35 23.60 25.15
CA TRP A 768 -4.92 23.03 23.94
C TRP A 768 -5.90 24.00 23.26
N LEU A 769 -6.87 24.56 24.01
CA LEU A 769 -7.81 25.57 23.46
C LEU A 769 -7.08 26.80 22.92
N THR A 770 -6.04 27.28 23.62
CA THR A 770 -5.18 28.37 23.13
C THR A 770 -4.55 28.03 21.77
N GLU A 771 -4.09 26.80 21.58
CA GLU A 771 -3.52 26.38 20.30
C GLU A 771 -4.58 26.20 19.22
N ILE A 772 -5.74 25.63 19.56
CA ILE A 772 -6.89 25.52 18.65
C ILE A 772 -7.38 26.90 18.19
N GLU A 773 -7.49 27.87 19.09
CA GLU A 773 -7.87 29.25 18.77
C GLU A 773 -6.85 29.91 17.81
N ARG A 774 -5.54 29.65 17.99
CA ARG A 774 -4.52 30.15 17.05
C ARG A 774 -4.70 29.56 15.66
N ILE A 775 -5.02 28.28 15.54
CA ILE A 775 -5.24 27.64 14.24
C ILE A 775 -6.55 28.16 13.62
N ARG A 776 -7.66 28.09 14.36
CA ARG A 776 -9.02 28.40 13.90
C ARG A 776 -9.22 29.90 13.63
N ASP A 777 -8.87 30.75 14.59
CA ASP A 777 -9.27 32.15 14.59
C ASP A 777 -8.21 33.09 14.02
N LEU A 778 -6.94 32.64 13.97
CA LEU A 778 -5.82 33.41 13.44
C LEU A 778 -5.28 32.82 12.13
N PHE A 779 -4.80 31.57 12.13
CA PHE A 779 -4.18 30.99 10.94
C PHE A 779 -5.18 30.86 9.78
N ILE A 780 -6.25 30.10 9.96
CA ILE A 780 -7.24 29.82 8.89
C ILE A 780 -7.89 31.11 8.38
N ARG A 781 -8.12 32.07 9.28
CA ARG A 781 -8.74 33.36 8.95
C ARG A 781 -7.96 34.16 7.90
N PHE A 782 -6.63 34.10 7.93
CA PHE A 782 -5.78 34.93 7.06
C PHE A 782 -5.04 34.13 5.98
N ARG A 783 -4.90 32.81 6.15
CA ARG A 783 -3.99 32.02 5.32
C ARG A 783 -4.34 32.01 3.83
N THR A 784 -5.63 31.90 3.49
CA THR A 784 -6.07 31.86 2.08
C THR A 784 -5.59 33.11 1.32
N THR A 785 -5.74 34.30 1.90
CA THR A 785 -5.27 35.54 1.29
C THR A 785 -3.75 35.57 1.14
N VAL A 786 -3.01 35.17 2.19
CA VAL A 786 -1.54 35.12 2.14
C VAL A 786 -1.04 34.23 1.00
N VAL A 787 -1.66 33.06 0.82
CA VAL A 787 -1.25 32.12 -0.23
C VAL A 787 -1.62 32.64 -1.62
N ILE A 788 -2.80 33.25 -1.80
CA ILE A 788 -3.15 33.90 -3.07
C ILE A 788 -2.13 34.99 -3.42
N ASP A 789 -1.72 35.82 -2.45
CA ASP A 789 -0.70 36.86 -2.66
C ASP A 789 0.68 36.28 -3.06
N GLN A 790 1.09 35.19 -2.41
CA GLN A 790 2.31 34.46 -2.77
C GLN A 790 2.24 33.86 -4.19
N LEU A 791 1.09 33.27 -4.56
CA LEU A 791 0.86 32.70 -5.88
C LEU A 791 0.78 33.77 -6.98
N MET A 792 0.17 34.93 -6.71
CA MET A 792 0.18 36.06 -7.64
C MET A 792 1.59 36.57 -7.87
N SER A 793 2.40 36.68 -6.80
CA SER A 793 3.81 37.08 -6.90
C SER A 793 4.65 36.08 -7.71
N ALA A 794 4.29 34.79 -7.67
CA ALA A 794 4.89 33.72 -8.46
C ALA A 794 4.36 33.62 -9.90
N GLY A 795 3.33 34.39 -10.27
CA GLY A 795 2.65 34.27 -11.57
C GLY A 795 1.75 33.02 -11.72
N LEU A 796 1.54 32.27 -10.64
CA LEU A 796 0.72 31.06 -10.55
C LEU A 796 -0.75 31.33 -10.20
N TYR A 797 -1.09 32.59 -9.97
CA TYR A 797 -2.47 33.08 -9.87
C TYR A 797 -2.60 34.38 -10.67
N LYS A 798 -3.77 34.66 -11.25
CA LYS A 798 -3.99 35.81 -12.15
C LYS A 798 -4.83 36.88 -11.45
N ASP A 799 -4.47 38.15 -11.62
CA ASP A 799 -5.21 39.34 -11.15
C ASP A 799 -6.48 39.66 -12.00
N LEU A 800 -6.88 38.75 -12.89
CA LEU A 800 -8.11 38.85 -13.65
C LEU A 800 -9.10 37.83 -13.08
N GLU A 801 -10.12 38.33 -12.38
CA GLU A 801 -11.11 37.50 -11.69
C GLU A 801 -11.90 36.66 -12.68
N ALA A 802 -12.21 35.42 -12.28
CA ALA A 802 -13.10 34.55 -13.03
C ALA A 802 -14.53 35.11 -13.04
N PRO A 803 -15.36 34.74 -14.03
CA PRO A 803 -16.75 35.19 -14.05
C PRO A 803 -17.56 34.56 -12.91
N ASP A 804 -18.52 35.31 -12.39
CA ASP A 804 -19.54 34.73 -11.49
C ASP A 804 -20.59 33.99 -12.31
N VAL A 805 -21.01 32.83 -11.81
CA VAL A 805 -22.17 32.10 -12.32
C VAL A 805 -23.26 32.19 -11.28
N LYS A 806 -24.47 32.54 -11.69
CA LYS A 806 -25.62 32.69 -10.80
C LYS A 806 -26.80 31.86 -11.28
N VAL A 807 -27.57 31.31 -10.34
CA VAL A 807 -28.87 30.66 -10.59
C VAL A 807 -29.93 31.49 -9.89
N SER A 808 -30.93 31.95 -10.63
CA SER A 808 -32.01 32.81 -10.11
C SER A 808 -31.50 34.06 -9.37
N GLY A 809 -30.33 34.59 -9.78
CA GLY A 809 -29.69 35.75 -9.17
C GLY A 809 -28.75 35.47 -8.00
N GLU A 810 -28.67 34.21 -7.54
CA GLU A 810 -27.76 33.80 -6.45
C GLU A 810 -26.49 33.15 -7.00
N LYS A 811 -25.33 33.50 -6.44
CA LYS A 811 -24.02 32.99 -6.89
C LYS A 811 -23.89 31.50 -6.60
N VAL A 812 -23.41 30.75 -7.60
CA VAL A 812 -23.09 29.33 -7.50
C VAL A 812 -21.68 29.17 -6.95
N LEU A 813 -21.60 28.73 -5.70
CA LEU A 813 -20.33 28.54 -4.98
C LEU A 813 -19.75 27.16 -5.24
N LYS A 814 -20.57 26.11 -5.17
CA LYS A 814 -20.13 24.73 -5.39
C LYS A 814 -19.87 24.45 -6.86
N SER A 815 -19.00 23.48 -7.13
CA SER A 815 -18.70 22.99 -8.49
C SER A 815 -19.88 22.25 -9.12
N THR A 816 -20.84 21.77 -8.32
CA THR A 816 -22.03 21.05 -8.79
C THR A 816 -23.31 21.75 -8.34
N TYR A 817 -24.34 21.70 -9.18
CA TYR A 817 -25.64 22.30 -8.90
C TYR A 817 -26.79 21.38 -9.37
N PRO A 818 -27.75 21.01 -8.49
CA PRO A 818 -28.84 20.11 -8.88
C PRO A 818 -29.88 20.81 -9.77
N VAL A 819 -30.35 20.12 -10.80
CA VAL A 819 -31.44 20.56 -11.69
C VAL A 819 -32.68 19.71 -11.41
N THR A 820 -33.74 20.33 -10.90
CA THR A 820 -35.06 19.69 -10.67
C THR A 820 -36.18 20.29 -11.52
N ALA A 821 -35.92 21.44 -12.12
CA ALA A 821 -36.76 22.16 -13.07
C ALA A 821 -35.84 23.09 -13.90
N PRO A 822 -36.31 23.63 -15.03
CA PRO A 822 -35.53 24.61 -15.80
C PRO A 822 -35.05 25.78 -14.94
N LEU A 823 -33.74 26.01 -14.95
CA LEU A 823 -33.03 27.02 -14.18
C LEU A 823 -32.71 28.24 -15.03
N SER A 824 -32.91 29.43 -14.46
CA SER A 824 -32.40 30.68 -15.04
C SER A 824 -30.96 30.90 -14.59
N VAL A 825 -30.01 30.73 -15.51
CA VAL A 825 -28.57 30.88 -15.24
C VAL A 825 -28.06 32.17 -15.85
N SER A 826 -27.22 32.91 -15.12
CA SER A 826 -26.46 34.04 -15.65
C SER A 826 -24.96 33.91 -15.39
N ILE A 827 -24.16 34.46 -16.30
CA ILE A 827 -22.71 34.62 -16.17
C ILE A 827 -22.44 36.13 -16.13
N GLU A 828 -21.66 36.59 -15.16
CA GLU A 828 -21.36 38.01 -14.95
C GLU A 828 -19.85 38.24 -14.87
N ASN A 829 -19.38 39.27 -15.58
CA ASN A 829 -18.01 39.75 -15.47
C ASN A 829 -17.92 40.76 -14.32
N ASN A 830 -17.22 40.39 -13.26
CA ASN A 830 -17.00 41.24 -12.08
C ASN A 830 -15.80 42.18 -12.20
N ASN A 831 -15.06 42.10 -13.29
CA ASN A 831 -13.94 42.98 -13.57
C ASN A 831 -14.43 44.27 -14.24
N ASP A 832 -13.65 45.35 -14.13
CA ASP A 832 -13.86 46.60 -14.87
C ASP A 832 -13.48 46.51 -16.36
N LYS A 833 -12.99 45.34 -16.79
CA LYS A 833 -12.40 45.05 -18.10
C LYS A 833 -12.64 43.61 -18.53
N GLY A 834 -12.40 43.32 -19.81
CA GLY A 834 -12.47 41.97 -20.36
C GLY A 834 -13.84 41.55 -20.90
N THR A 835 -13.88 40.38 -21.52
CA THR A 835 -15.04 39.81 -22.22
C THR A 835 -15.29 38.38 -21.76
N ILE A 836 -16.56 38.00 -21.58
CA ILE A 836 -16.94 36.64 -21.19
C ILE A 836 -16.84 35.72 -22.41
N TYR A 837 -16.16 34.59 -22.23
CA TYR A 837 -16.21 33.44 -23.13
C TYR A 837 -16.66 32.21 -22.36
N TYR A 838 -17.61 31.46 -22.89
CA TYR A 838 -18.16 30.29 -22.22
C TYR A 838 -18.58 29.18 -23.19
N THR A 839 -18.63 27.97 -22.66
CA THR A 839 -19.19 26.79 -23.32
C THR A 839 -20.19 26.10 -22.39
N LEU A 840 -21.07 25.30 -22.98
CA LEU A 840 -22.07 24.48 -22.27
C LEU A 840 -21.83 22.97 -22.47
N ASN A 841 -20.76 22.61 -23.18
CA ASN A 841 -20.42 21.25 -23.55
C ASN A 841 -19.18 20.73 -22.80
N GLY A 842 -18.78 21.39 -21.70
CA GLY A 842 -17.61 20.99 -20.91
C GLY A 842 -16.24 21.25 -21.54
N LYS A 843 -16.14 21.83 -22.74
CA LYS A 843 -14.84 22.21 -23.29
C LYS A 843 -14.38 23.54 -22.73
N ASP A 844 -13.11 23.67 -22.38
CA ASP A 844 -12.57 24.98 -21.99
C ASP A 844 -12.71 26.00 -23.15
N PRO A 845 -13.23 27.22 -22.92
CA PRO A 845 -13.23 28.29 -23.92
C PRO A 845 -11.83 28.67 -24.43
N ARG A 846 -10.79 28.42 -23.64
CA ARG A 846 -9.38 28.62 -24.01
C ARG A 846 -8.81 27.32 -24.62
N MET A 847 -8.07 27.46 -25.71
CA MET A 847 -7.25 26.38 -26.31
C MET A 847 -5.82 26.44 -25.80
N VAL A 848 -5.06 25.35 -25.97
CA VAL A 848 -3.60 25.35 -25.79
C VAL A 848 -2.99 26.49 -26.62
N GLY A 849 -2.05 27.22 -26.02
CA GLY A 849 -1.45 28.44 -26.58
C GLY A 849 -2.26 29.72 -26.32
N GLY A 850 -3.39 29.65 -25.61
CA GLY A 850 -4.17 30.83 -25.17
C GLY A 850 -5.18 31.36 -26.18
N GLY A 851 -5.32 30.73 -27.35
CA GLY A 851 -6.34 31.08 -28.34
C GLY A 851 -7.76 30.79 -27.82
N ILE A 852 -8.76 31.49 -28.37
CA ILE A 852 -10.17 31.22 -28.05
C ILE A 852 -10.71 30.15 -28.98
N ARG A 853 -11.40 29.19 -28.39
CA ARG A 853 -12.04 28.08 -29.08
C ARG A 853 -13.15 28.59 -30.01
N PRO A 854 -13.22 28.18 -31.29
CA PRO A 854 -14.21 28.69 -32.24
C PRO A 854 -15.67 28.49 -31.80
N GLU A 855 -15.96 27.38 -31.11
CA GLU A 855 -17.28 27.09 -30.57
C GLU A 855 -17.61 27.80 -29.24
N ALA A 856 -16.68 28.58 -28.67
CA ALA A 856 -16.95 29.35 -27.45
C ALA A 856 -17.92 30.51 -27.73
N LEU A 857 -18.96 30.60 -26.92
CA LEU A 857 -19.91 31.70 -26.96
C LEU A 857 -19.31 32.93 -26.29
N GLN A 858 -19.54 34.10 -26.87
CA GLN A 858 -19.00 35.38 -26.39
C GLN A 858 -20.13 36.27 -25.86
N SER A 859 -19.90 36.95 -24.73
CA SER A 859 -20.75 38.05 -24.25
C SER A 859 -19.93 39.20 -23.68
N GLY A 860 -20.55 40.37 -23.55
CA GLY A 860 -19.97 41.58 -22.94
C GLY A 860 -19.80 41.43 -21.43
N SER A 861 -20.59 42.17 -20.65
CA SER A 861 -20.50 42.17 -19.17
C SER A 861 -21.37 41.12 -18.50
N SER A 862 -22.42 40.62 -19.16
CA SER A 862 -23.28 39.55 -18.63
C SER A 862 -24.00 38.78 -19.74
N VAL A 863 -24.46 37.58 -19.45
CA VAL A 863 -25.35 36.79 -20.31
C VAL A 863 -26.28 35.94 -19.44
N SER A 864 -27.52 35.72 -19.91
CA SER A 864 -28.49 34.84 -19.23
C SER A 864 -29.12 33.86 -20.21
N PHE A 865 -29.36 32.64 -19.77
CA PHE A 865 -29.98 31.57 -20.54
C PHE A 865 -30.65 30.56 -19.60
N GLN A 866 -31.31 29.54 -20.17
CA GLN A 866 -31.98 28.49 -19.41
C GLN A 866 -31.16 27.19 -19.47
N ILE A 867 -31.09 26.48 -18.34
CA ILE A 867 -30.57 25.11 -18.26
C ILE A 867 -31.71 24.21 -17.78
N SER A 868 -32.07 23.19 -18.56
CA SER A 868 -33.19 22.28 -18.26
C SER A 868 -32.79 20.84 -17.96
N GLY A 869 -31.50 20.53 -18.03
CA GLY A 869 -30.96 19.18 -17.81
C GLY A 869 -29.49 19.24 -17.43
N SER A 870 -28.82 18.09 -17.45
CA SER A 870 -27.40 18.02 -17.14
C SER A 870 -26.57 18.83 -18.14
N THR A 871 -25.64 19.65 -17.65
CA THR A 871 -24.86 20.60 -18.46
C THR A 871 -23.56 20.94 -17.74
N VAL A 872 -22.44 20.98 -18.46
CA VAL A 872 -21.18 21.47 -17.90
C VAL A 872 -20.85 22.82 -18.50
N LEU A 873 -20.98 23.85 -17.67
CA LEU A 873 -20.64 25.20 -18.00
C LEU A 873 -19.17 25.47 -17.66
N LYS A 874 -18.41 25.94 -18.65
CA LYS A 874 -17.05 26.43 -18.47
C LYS A 874 -16.95 27.85 -18.98
N ALA A 875 -16.44 28.77 -18.17
CA ALA A 875 -16.39 30.19 -18.50
C ALA A 875 -15.07 30.85 -18.06
N ARG A 876 -14.61 31.81 -18.86
CA ARG A 876 -13.43 32.65 -18.61
C ARG A 876 -13.71 34.11 -18.99
N ILE A 877 -13.04 35.04 -18.32
CA ILE A 877 -12.89 36.43 -18.77
C ILE A 877 -11.59 36.56 -19.53
N VAL A 878 -11.61 37.23 -20.68
CA VAL A 878 -10.43 37.45 -21.51
C VAL A 878 -10.19 38.94 -21.70
N TYR A 879 -8.98 39.41 -21.40
CA TYR A 879 -8.54 40.79 -21.58
C TYR A 879 -7.12 40.85 -22.11
N HIS A 880 -6.90 41.48 -23.27
CA HIS A 880 -5.60 41.56 -23.94
C HIS A 880 -4.86 40.22 -24.02
N GLN A 881 -5.57 39.16 -24.43
CA GLN A 881 -5.07 37.77 -24.54
C GLN A 881 -4.72 37.08 -23.21
N VAL A 882 -4.90 37.76 -22.06
CA VAL A 882 -4.84 37.13 -20.74
C VAL A 882 -6.22 36.58 -20.40
N CYS A 883 -6.27 35.30 -20.03
CA CYS A 883 -7.48 34.65 -19.53
C CYS A 883 -7.49 34.68 -18.00
N SER A 884 -8.68 34.87 -17.41
CA SER A 884 -8.92 34.57 -16.00
C SER A 884 -8.75 33.07 -15.74
N ALA A 885 -8.72 32.69 -14.47
CA ALA A 885 -8.94 31.30 -14.08
C ALA A 885 -10.30 30.79 -14.60
N LEU A 886 -10.41 29.47 -14.76
CA LEU A 886 -11.60 28.78 -15.25
C LEU A 886 -12.68 28.72 -14.17
N LYS A 887 -13.86 29.28 -14.44
CA LYS A 887 -15.06 28.95 -13.67
C LYS A 887 -15.75 27.76 -14.32
N GLU A 888 -15.90 26.68 -13.57
CA GLU A 888 -16.61 25.46 -13.97
C GLU A 888 -17.80 25.23 -13.03
N VAL A 889 -18.98 24.97 -13.61
CA VAL A 889 -20.17 24.55 -12.88
C VAL A 889 -20.82 23.39 -13.64
N THR A 890 -20.96 22.27 -12.95
CA THR A 890 -21.63 21.08 -13.42
C THR A 890 -23.06 21.04 -12.91
N PHE A 891 -24.01 21.31 -13.79
CA PHE A 891 -25.43 21.17 -13.52
C PHE A 891 -25.80 19.69 -13.69
N VAL A 892 -26.36 19.08 -12.64
CA VAL A 892 -26.72 17.64 -12.62
C VAL A 892 -28.22 17.49 -12.45
N ASN A 893 -28.86 16.95 -13.48
CA ASN A 893 -30.28 16.65 -13.46
C ASN A 893 -30.59 15.53 -12.47
N GLN A 894 -31.52 15.78 -11.56
CA GLN A 894 -31.88 14.84 -10.50
C GLN A 894 -32.82 13.74 -10.99
N GLN A 895 -33.44 13.93 -12.15
CA GLN A 895 -34.27 12.94 -12.83
C GLN A 895 -33.75 12.79 -14.26
N GLU A 896 -32.71 11.99 -14.42
CA GLU A 896 -32.15 11.72 -15.75
C GLU A 896 -33.10 10.91 -16.62
N ASP A 897 -33.12 11.27 -17.90
CA ASP A 897 -33.72 10.45 -18.94
C ASP A 897 -32.65 9.49 -19.45
N TYR A 898 -32.70 8.24 -18.97
CA TYR A 898 -31.76 7.21 -19.38
C TYR A 898 -32.16 6.50 -20.68
N ASP A 899 -33.26 6.88 -21.35
CA ASP A 899 -33.64 6.28 -22.64
C ASP A 899 -32.58 6.52 -23.72
N VAL A 900 -31.70 7.51 -23.52
CA VAL A 900 -30.58 7.83 -24.42
C VAL A 900 -29.27 7.10 -24.05
N LEU A 901 -29.20 6.46 -22.89
CA LEU A 901 -28.05 5.64 -22.48
C LEU A 901 -28.24 4.24 -23.07
N LYS A 902 -27.30 3.80 -23.92
CA LYS A 902 -27.38 2.52 -24.61
C LYS A 902 -26.11 1.71 -24.40
N VAL A 903 -26.25 0.40 -24.27
CA VAL A 903 -25.12 -0.54 -24.36
C VAL A 903 -24.78 -0.75 -25.84
N THR A 904 -23.54 -0.55 -26.24
CA THR A 904 -23.11 -0.67 -27.63
C THR A 904 -22.24 -1.87 -27.89
N GLU A 905 -21.48 -2.31 -26.90
CA GLU A 905 -20.54 -3.41 -27.05
C GLU A 905 -20.39 -4.21 -25.75
N LEU A 906 -20.32 -5.54 -25.87
CA LEU A 906 -19.98 -6.47 -24.80
C LEU A 906 -18.97 -7.47 -25.37
N HIS A 907 -17.74 -7.46 -24.85
CA HIS A 907 -16.71 -8.42 -25.20
C HIS A 907 -16.56 -9.44 -24.07
N TYR A 908 -17.42 -10.46 -24.08
CA TYR A 908 -17.34 -11.61 -23.18
C TYR A 908 -16.47 -12.71 -23.83
N HIS A 909 -15.71 -13.46 -23.03
CA HIS A 909 -14.87 -14.56 -23.50
C HIS A 909 -13.98 -14.25 -24.72
N PRO A 910 -13.17 -13.16 -24.71
CA PRO A 910 -12.11 -12.99 -25.69
C PRO A 910 -11.07 -14.12 -25.58
N PRO A 911 -10.29 -14.41 -26.63
CA PRO A 911 -9.22 -15.38 -26.58
C PRO A 911 -8.05 -14.84 -25.75
N ASP A 912 -7.26 -15.76 -25.18
CA ASP A 912 -6.01 -15.41 -24.52
C ASP A 912 -5.09 -14.63 -25.47
N TRP A 913 -4.46 -13.58 -24.95
CA TRP A 913 -3.52 -12.77 -25.70
C TRP A 913 -2.08 -13.19 -25.40
N VAL A 914 -1.43 -13.77 -26.41
CA VAL A 914 -0.04 -14.24 -26.29
C VAL A 914 0.92 -13.16 -26.77
N ILE A 915 1.75 -12.64 -25.87
CA ILE A 915 2.81 -11.67 -26.15
C ILE A 915 4.16 -12.33 -25.85
N GLY A 916 4.90 -12.70 -26.89
CA GLY A 916 6.17 -13.40 -26.72
C GLY A 916 5.96 -14.77 -26.06
N THR A 917 6.44 -14.91 -24.81
CA THR A 917 6.22 -16.11 -23.98
C THR A 917 5.08 -15.97 -22.97
N ASP A 918 4.58 -14.75 -22.78
CA ASP A 918 3.56 -14.45 -21.78
C ASP A 918 2.17 -14.64 -22.39
N THR A 919 1.23 -15.11 -21.58
CA THR A 919 -0.17 -15.33 -21.98
C THR A 919 -1.04 -14.56 -21.01
N ILE A 920 -1.70 -13.52 -21.51
CA ILE A 920 -2.70 -12.75 -20.78
C ILE A 920 -4.04 -13.48 -20.95
N PRO A 921 -4.70 -13.89 -19.85
CA PRO A 921 -6.01 -14.53 -19.93
C PRO A 921 -7.00 -13.64 -20.68
N GLY A 922 -7.82 -14.24 -21.54
CA GLY A 922 -8.88 -13.49 -22.22
C GLY A 922 -9.80 -12.74 -21.24
N SER A 923 -10.09 -13.33 -20.08
CA SER A 923 -10.89 -12.69 -19.02
C SER A 923 -10.39 -11.30 -18.59
N ASP A 924 -9.10 -11.01 -18.77
CA ASP A 924 -8.48 -9.72 -18.44
C ASP A 924 -8.65 -8.66 -19.55
N LEU A 925 -9.18 -9.05 -20.70
CA LEU A 925 -9.49 -8.18 -21.84
C LEU A 925 -10.98 -7.91 -22.02
N GLU A 926 -11.81 -8.46 -21.13
CA GLU A 926 -13.26 -8.26 -21.16
C GLU A 926 -13.66 -6.83 -20.85
N PHE A 927 -14.73 -6.37 -21.53
CA PHE A 927 -15.29 -5.04 -21.28
C PHE A 927 -16.76 -4.93 -21.69
N ILE A 928 -17.41 -3.90 -21.16
CA ILE A 928 -18.73 -3.43 -21.58
C ILE A 928 -18.68 -1.94 -21.91
N GLU A 929 -19.38 -1.54 -22.97
CA GLU A 929 -19.41 -0.17 -23.47
C GLU A 929 -20.82 0.42 -23.47
N PHE A 930 -20.91 1.67 -23.01
CA PHE A 930 -22.12 2.48 -23.08
C PHE A 930 -21.90 3.71 -23.95
N ILE A 931 -22.95 4.19 -24.62
CA ILE A 931 -22.98 5.47 -25.31
C ILE A 931 -24.17 6.31 -24.84
N ASN A 932 -24.01 7.63 -24.84
CA ASN A 932 -25.12 8.57 -24.79
C ASN A 932 -25.52 8.99 -26.21
N THR A 933 -26.64 8.48 -26.72
CA THR A 933 -27.19 8.84 -28.05
C THR A 933 -27.97 10.16 -28.06
N GLY A 934 -28.08 10.81 -26.90
CA GLY A 934 -28.83 12.04 -26.70
C GLY A 934 -28.00 13.27 -27.08
N THR A 935 -28.64 14.44 -27.08
CA THR A 935 -27.97 15.73 -27.41
C THR A 935 -27.42 16.47 -26.19
N GLN A 936 -27.75 16.02 -24.99
CA GLN A 936 -27.31 16.62 -23.72
C GLN A 936 -26.49 15.59 -22.94
N PRO A 937 -25.55 16.02 -22.08
CA PRO A 937 -24.90 15.13 -21.13
C PRO A 937 -25.90 14.38 -20.26
N VAL A 938 -25.59 13.13 -19.92
CA VAL A 938 -26.34 12.32 -18.94
C VAL A 938 -25.43 11.99 -17.76
N SER A 939 -25.94 12.15 -16.54
CA SER A 939 -25.23 11.75 -15.33
C SER A 939 -25.30 10.25 -15.14
N LEU A 940 -24.12 9.62 -15.03
CA LEU A 940 -23.98 8.22 -14.63
C LEU A 940 -23.73 8.09 -13.12
N SER A 941 -23.70 9.20 -12.40
CA SER A 941 -23.29 9.26 -10.99
C SER A 941 -24.03 8.24 -10.13
N GLY A 942 -23.30 7.29 -9.55
CA GLY A 942 -23.85 6.30 -8.63
C GLY A 942 -24.68 5.19 -9.29
N LEU A 943 -24.79 5.16 -10.63
CA LEU A 943 -25.28 3.95 -11.30
C LEU A 943 -24.35 2.78 -10.97
N ARG A 944 -24.88 1.56 -11.02
CA ARG A 944 -24.11 0.35 -10.71
C ARG A 944 -24.38 -0.80 -11.65
N LEU A 945 -23.31 -1.46 -12.09
CA LEU A 945 -23.36 -2.82 -12.60
C LEU A 945 -23.46 -3.76 -11.40
N ASP A 946 -24.53 -4.55 -11.34
CA ASP A 946 -24.92 -5.31 -10.14
C ASP A 946 -25.46 -6.70 -10.50
N SER A 947 -24.66 -7.46 -11.25
CA SER A 947 -25.01 -8.81 -11.72
C SER A 947 -23.75 -9.69 -11.78
N ALA A 948 -23.22 -9.96 -12.97
CA ALA A 948 -22.00 -10.74 -13.23
C ALA A 948 -20.71 -10.02 -12.80
N VAL A 949 -20.73 -8.71 -13.02
CA VAL A 949 -19.63 -7.80 -12.72
C VAL A 949 -20.13 -6.68 -11.82
N HIS A 950 -19.25 -6.18 -10.97
CA HIS A 950 -19.56 -5.13 -10.01
C HIS A 950 -18.73 -3.88 -10.31
N TYR A 951 -19.44 -2.79 -10.59
CA TYR A 951 -18.85 -1.48 -10.79
C TYR A 951 -19.85 -0.40 -10.39
N GLN A 952 -19.40 0.57 -9.61
CA GLN A 952 -20.17 1.76 -9.32
C GLN A 952 -19.55 2.96 -10.02
N PHE A 953 -20.35 3.63 -10.85
CA PHE A 953 -19.93 4.83 -11.55
C PHE A 953 -19.61 5.94 -10.54
N PRO A 954 -18.43 6.57 -10.60
CA PRO A 954 -18.04 7.62 -9.67
C PRO A 954 -19.05 8.77 -9.61
N VAL A 955 -19.18 9.40 -8.46
CA VAL A 955 -20.04 10.59 -8.31
C VAL A 955 -19.53 11.71 -9.21
N ASN A 956 -20.45 12.45 -9.84
CA ASN A 956 -20.20 13.50 -10.83
C ASN A 956 -19.70 12.99 -12.21
N THR A 957 -19.85 11.69 -12.49
CA THR A 957 -19.61 11.15 -13.83
C THR A 957 -20.70 11.62 -14.79
N LEU A 958 -20.30 12.32 -15.85
CA LEU A 958 -21.19 12.75 -16.94
C LEU A 958 -20.70 12.14 -18.26
N LEU A 959 -21.63 11.56 -19.01
CA LEU A 959 -21.40 11.07 -20.37
C LEU A 959 -21.97 12.07 -21.37
N TYR A 960 -21.12 12.71 -22.16
CA TYR A 960 -21.53 13.72 -23.13
C TYR A 960 -22.21 13.10 -24.35
N SER A 961 -22.91 13.92 -25.13
CA SER A 961 -23.55 13.52 -26.38
C SER A 961 -22.56 12.80 -27.31
N GLN A 962 -22.95 11.62 -27.80
CA GLN A 962 -22.15 10.72 -28.64
C GLN A 962 -20.83 10.25 -28.04
N GLN A 963 -20.65 10.39 -26.72
CA GLN A 963 -19.46 9.89 -26.03
C GLN A 963 -19.71 8.46 -25.54
N PHE A 964 -18.65 7.65 -25.59
CA PHE A 964 -18.60 6.30 -25.06
C PHE A 964 -18.04 6.27 -23.63
N TYR A 965 -18.47 5.28 -22.86
CA TYR A 965 -17.95 4.93 -21.54
C TYR A 965 -17.67 3.43 -21.51
N VAL A 966 -16.39 3.05 -21.41
CA VAL A 966 -15.97 1.64 -21.40
C VAL A 966 -15.54 1.25 -20.00
N VAL A 967 -16.14 0.20 -19.45
CA VAL A 967 -15.71 -0.40 -18.18
C VAL A 967 -15.06 -1.75 -18.50
N ALA A 968 -13.79 -1.92 -18.12
CA ALA A 968 -13.00 -3.11 -18.44
C ALA A 968 -12.66 -3.91 -17.17
N SER A 969 -12.36 -5.20 -17.32
CA SER A 969 -11.96 -6.08 -16.21
C SER A 969 -10.55 -5.76 -15.67
N LYS A 970 -9.61 -5.45 -16.57
CA LYS A 970 -8.25 -5.00 -16.23
C LYS A 970 -7.85 -3.81 -17.11
N PRO A 971 -8.04 -2.55 -16.65
CA PRO A 971 -7.72 -1.36 -17.43
C PRO A 971 -6.30 -1.29 -17.98
N ALA A 972 -5.30 -1.78 -17.23
CA ALA A 972 -3.91 -1.82 -17.69
C ALA A 972 -3.72 -2.73 -18.90
N MET A 973 -4.29 -3.94 -18.87
CA MET A 973 -4.24 -4.89 -20.00
C MET A 973 -5.06 -4.40 -21.18
N PHE A 974 -6.22 -3.78 -20.89
CA PHE A 974 -7.02 -3.08 -21.89
C PHE A 974 -6.19 -1.97 -22.58
N TYR A 975 -5.45 -1.16 -21.82
CA TYR A 975 -4.61 -0.11 -22.39
C TYR A 975 -3.49 -0.66 -23.27
N GLU A 976 -2.82 -1.73 -22.84
CA GLU A 976 -1.75 -2.37 -23.62
C GLU A 976 -2.30 -3.00 -24.91
N TYR A 977 -3.49 -3.59 -24.87
CA TYR A 977 -4.12 -4.20 -26.05
C TYR A 977 -4.69 -3.17 -27.04
N TYR A 978 -5.45 -2.18 -26.55
CA TYR A 978 -6.20 -1.23 -27.39
C TYR A 978 -5.48 0.11 -27.58
N SER A 979 -4.43 0.40 -26.82
CA SER A 979 -3.78 1.72 -26.77
C SER A 979 -4.74 2.85 -26.36
N LEU A 980 -5.82 2.53 -25.65
CA LEU A 980 -6.88 3.43 -25.20
C LEU A 980 -7.19 3.16 -23.73
N ALA A 981 -7.35 4.21 -22.91
CA ALA A 981 -7.64 4.05 -21.49
C ALA A 981 -9.11 3.71 -21.28
N ALA A 982 -9.39 2.65 -20.52
CA ALA A 982 -10.74 2.35 -20.07
C ALA A 982 -11.27 3.47 -19.14
N SER A 983 -12.58 3.67 -19.11
CA SER A 983 -13.24 4.68 -18.26
C SER A 983 -13.45 4.21 -16.82
N GLY A 984 -13.42 2.90 -16.59
CA GLY A 984 -13.60 2.29 -15.27
C GLY A 984 -13.09 0.85 -15.19
N ASN A 985 -12.97 0.37 -13.95
CA ASN A 985 -12.51 -0.98 -13.60
C ASN A 985 -13.63 -1.72 -12.86
N TYR A 986 -14.18 -2.79 -13.44
CA TYR A 986 -15.14 -3.64 -12.73
C TYR A 986 -14.45 -4.84 -12.06
N THR A 987 -15.09 -5.42 -11.06
CA THR A 987 -14.68 -6.71 -10.48
C THR A 987 -15.64 -7.82 -10.90
N GLY A 988 -15.18 -9.08 -10.87
CA GLY A 988 -15.91 -10.22 -11.43
C GLY A 988 -15.54 -10.47 -12.89
N HIS A 989 -16.23 -11.42 -13.53
CA HIS A 989 -16.02 -11.80 -14.94
C HIS A 989 -17.35 -12.13 -15.58
N PHE A 990 -17.42 -11.93 -16.89
CA PHE A 990 -18.57 -12.38 -17.65
C PHE A 990 -18.53 -13.91 -17.86
N SER A 991 -19.69 -14.55 -17.89
CA SER A 991 -19.88 -15.96 -18.19
C SER A 991 -19.61 -16.27 -19.66
N ASN A 992 -18.70 -17.19 -19.91
CA ASN A 992 -18.41 -17.72 -21.26
C ASN A 992 -19.55 -18.55 -21.87
N ALA A 993 -20.74 -18.59 -21.25
CA ALA A 993 -21.90 -19.34 -21.71
C ALA A 993 -23.20 -18.51 -21.68
N GLY A 994 -23.10 -17.19 -21.47
CA GLY A 994 -24.27 -16.33 -21.29
C GLY A 994 -24.73 -16.18 -19.84
N GLU A 995 -25.34 -15.03 -19.55
CA GLU A 995 -25.94 -14.66 -18.26
C GLU A 995 -26.75 -13.35 -18.36
N GLU A 996 -27.31 -12.90 -17.23
CA GLU A 996 -28.00 -11.62 -17.08
C GLU A 996 -27.00 -10.48 -16.76
N VAL A 997 -27.17 -9.34 -17.44
CA VAL A 997 -26.43 -8.09 -17.18
C VAL A 997 -27.41 -7.00 -16.75
N LEU A 998 -27.16 -6.42 -15.58
CA LEU A 998 -27.99 -5.38 -14.97
C LEU A 998 -27.17 -4.12 -14.66
N LEU A 999 -27.59 -2.99 -15.24
CA LEU A 999 -27.25 -1.64 -14.80
C LEU A 999 -28.45 -1.05 -14.05
N ALA A 1000 -28.26 -0.66 -12.79
CA ALA A 1000 -29.31 -0.13 -11.93
C ALA A 1000 -28.92 1.21 -11.29
N ASP A 1001 -29.92 1.97 -10.83
CA ASP A 1001 -29.71 3.15 -10.00
C ASP A 1001 -29.42 2.80 -8.52
N LEU A 1002 -29.11 3.81 -7.71
CA LEU A 1002 -28.82 3.63 -6.28
C LEU A 1002 -29.99 3.04 -5.46
N THR A 1003 -31.22 3.14 -5.97
CA THR A 1003 -32.41 2.54 -5.36
C THR A 1003 -32.73 1.15 -5.90
N SER A 1004 -31.85 0.58 -6.73
CA SER A 1004 -31.98 -0.72 -7.40
C SER A 1004 -33.07 -0.76 -8.47
N ASN A 1005 -33.48 0.38 -9.05
CA ASN A 1005 -34.33 0.36 -10.23
C ASN A 1005 -33.47 0.01 -11.47
N PRO A 1006 -33.91 -0.92 -12.32
CA PRO A 1006 -33.20 -1.28 -13.54
C PRO A 1006 -33.22 -0.12 -14.54
N ILE A 1007 -32.05 0.21 -15.10
CA ILE A 1007 -31.85 1.20 -16.16
C ILE A 1007 -31.60 0.49 -17.50
N ILE A 1008 -30.65 -0.46 -17.51
CA ILE A 1008 -30.42 -1.38 -18.62
C ILE A 1008 -30.43 -2.80 -18.04
N HIS A 1009 -31.16 -3.70 -18.68
CA HIS A 1009 -31.26 -5.09 -18.26
C HIS A 1009 -31.41 -5.95 -19.51
N PHE A 1010 -30.51 -6.92 -19.71
CA PHE A 1010 -30.56 -7.87 -20.81
C PHE A 1010 -29.82 -9.16 -20.45
N THR A 1011 -30.16 -10.24 -21.13
CA THR A 1011 -29.40 -11.50 -21.13
C THR A 1011 -28.55 -11.57 -22.39
N TYR A 1012 -27.40 -12.25 -22.38
CA TYR A 1012 -26.72 -12.68 -23.61
C TYR A 1012 -26.46 -14.19 -23.58
N ASP A 1013 -26.12 -14.78 -24.73
CA ASP A 1013 -25.87 -16.21 -24.87
C ASP A 1013 -24.76 -16.52 -25.89
N ASP A 1014 -24.16 -17.70 -25.78
CA ASP A 1014 -23.05 -18.20 -26.63
C ASP A 1014 -23.55 -18.97 -27.88
N HIS A 1015 -24.86 -19.22 -27.97
CA HIS A 1015 -25.45 -20.02 -29.03
C HIS A 1015 -26.62 -19.33 -29.75
N THR A 1016 -26.95 -19.86 -30.92
CA THR A 1016 -28.04 -19.36 -31.77
C THR A 1016 -29.36 -19.26 -30.97
N PRO A 1017 -30.09 -18.13 -31.02
CA PRO A 1017 -30.03 -17.09 -32.05
C PRO A 1017 -29.03 -15.95 -31.81
N TRP A 1018 -28.25 -15.96 -30.73
CA TRP A 1018 -27.21 -14.97 -30.48
C TRP A 1018 -26.02 -15.14 -31.45
N PRO A 1019 -25.24 -14.07 -31.71
CA PRO A 1019 -24.03 -14.15 -32.54
C PRO A 1019 -22.92 -15.02 -31.91
N ALA A 1020 -22.99 -16.34 -32.12
CA ALA A 1020 -22.03 -17.32 -31.54
C ALA A 1020 -20.55 -17.09 -31.91
N ALA A 1021 -20.25 -16.25 -32.91
CA ALA A 1021 -18.88 -15.88 -33.22
C ALA A 1021 -18.29 -14.84 -32.24
N ALA A 1022 -19.11 -14.22 -31.38
CA ALA A 1022 -18.60 -13.39 -30.29
C ALA A 1022 -17.94 -14.21 -29.15
N ASP A 1023 -18.19 -15.52 -29.13
CA ASP A 1023 -17.68 -16.42 -28.10
C ASP A 1023 -16.31 -17.02 -28.49
N GLY A 1024 -15.23 -16.66 -27.77
CA GLY A 1024 -13.91 -17.30 -27.89
C GLY A 1024 -13.14 -17.03 -29.19
N THR A 1025 -13.72 -16.34 -30.18
CA THR A 1025 -13.02 -16.05 -31.46
C THR A 1025 -12.28 -14.72 -31.46
N GLY A 1026 -12.56 -13.87 -30.47
CA GLY A 1026 -12.02 -12.51 -30.34
C GLY A 1026 -12.86 -11.43 -31.01
N LEU A 1027 -14.02 -11.77 -31.55
CA LEU A 1027 -15.03 -10.77 -31.90
C LEU A 1027 -15.91 -10.50 -30.67
N SER A 1028 -16.45 -9.29 -30.53
CA SER A 1028 -17.36 -8.93 -29.45
C SER A 1028 -18.81 -8.87 -29.94
N LEU A 1029 -19.79 -8.91 -29.02
CA LEU A 1029 -21.16 -8.51 -29.33
C LEU A 1029 -21.23 -7.00 -29.48
N ASN A 1030 -21.85 -6.55 -30.56
CA ASN A 1030 -21.92 -5.14 -30.92
C ASN A 1030 -23.33 -4.76 -31.39
N ALA A 1031 -23.77 -3.54 -31.11
CA ALA A 1031 -25.07 -3.05 -31.56
C ALA A 1031 -25.14 -2.98 -33.11
N VAL A 1032 -26.29 -3.35 -33.68
CA VAL A 1032 -26.54 -3.35 -35.13
C VAL A 1032 -26.76 -1.97 -35.75
N GLU A 1033 -26.91 -0.92 -34.93
CA GLU A 1033 -27.17 0.45 -35.36
C GLU A 1033 -26.20 1.47 -34.73
N LEU A 1034 -25.96 2.58 -35.43
CA LEU A 1034 -25.09 3.68 -34.95
C LEU A 1034 -25.63 4.34 -33.66
N ASN A 1035 -26.95 4.53 -33.61
CA ASN A 1035 -27.68 5.08 -32.46
C ASN A 1035 -28.79 4.08 -32.12
N PRO A 1036 -28.45 3.00 -31.40
CA PRO A 1036 -29.36 1.88 -31.24
C PRO A 1036 -30.60 2.26 -30.43
N ALA A 1037 -31.78 1.99 -30.98
CA ALA A 1037 -33.07 2.24 -30.33
C ALA A 1037 -33.81 0.95 -29.92
N GLY A 1038 -33.26 -0.22 -30.26
CA GLY A 1038 -33.81 -1.53 -29.92
C GLY A 1038 -33.63 -1.92 -28.45
N ASP A 1039 -34.18 -3.08 -28.09
CA ASP A 1039 -34.05 -3.70 -26.77
C ASP A 1039 -32.81 -4.61 -26.75
N PRO A 1040 -31.80 -4.38 -25.89
CA PRO A 1040 -30.61 -5.23 -25.81
C PRO A 1040 -30.91 -6.67 -25.37
N ASP A 1041 -32.10 -6.97 -24.83
CA ASP A 1041 -32.53 -8.34 -24.51
C ASP A 1041 -33.00 -9.12 -25.77
N ASP A 1042 -33.20 -8.44 -26.91
CA ASP A 1042 -33.47 -9.07 -28.19
C ASP A 1042 -32.17 -9.37 -28.93
N PHE A 1043 -31.91 -10.63 -29.27
CA PHE A 1043 -30.72 -11.07 -30.01
C PHE A 1043 -30.51 -10.32 -31.34
N THR A 1044 -31.57 -9.73 -31.94
CA THR A 1044 -31.46 -8.93 -33.17
C THR A 1044 -30.85 -7.54 -32.96
N TYR A 1045 -30.73 -7.10 -31.70
CA TYR A 1045 -29.96 -5.92 -31.33
C TYR A 1045 -28.46 -6.09 -31.63
N TRP A 1046 -27.98 -7.34 -31.63
CA TRP A 1046 -26.57 -7.66 -31.64
C TRP A 1046 -26.10 -8.22 -33.00
N THR A 1047 -24.91 -7.79 -33.39
CA THR A 1047 -24.05 -8.35 -34.43
C THR A 1047 -22.67 -8.62 -33.83
N VAL A 1048 -21.74 -9.18 -34.60
CA VAL A 1048 -20.32 -9.24 -34.21
C VAL A 1048 -19.58 -7.97 -34.59
N SER A 1049 -18.49 -7.67 -33.88
CA SER A 1049 -17.56 -6.61 -34.22
C SER A 1049 -16.91 -6.76 -35.61
N LEU A 1050 -16.47 -5.65 -36.18
CA LEU A 1050 -15.74 -5.61 -37.46
C LEU A 1050 -14.27 -6.00 -37.33
N ARG A 1051 -13.73 -6.10 -36.10
CA ARG A 1051 -12.33 -6.37 -35.80
C ARG A 1051 -12.21 -7.35 -34.63
N LEU A 1052 -11.16 -8.17 -34.69
CA LEU A 1052 -10.71 -8.94 -33.54
C LEU A 1052 -10.29 -7.95 -32.43
N GLY A 1053 -10.62 -8.25 -31.19
CA GLY A 1053 -10.57 -7.30 -30.07
C GLY A 1053 -11.85 -6.51 -29.86
N GLY A 1054 -12.78 -6.47 -30.83
CA GLY A 1054 -13.90 -5.54 -30.75
C GLY A 1054 -13.56 -4.13 -31.27
N THR A 1055 -14.40 -3.15 -30.94
CA THR A 1055 -14.33 -1.77 -31.42
C THR A 1055 -14.52 -0.73 -30.29
N PRO A 1056 -13.85 -0.87 -29.14
CA PRO A 1056 -14.08 0.05 -28.02
C PRO A 1056 -13.80 1.51 -28.38
N PHE A 1057 -14.58 2.40 -27.79
CA PHE A 1057 -14.68 3.84 -28.05
C PHE A 1057 -15.03 4.22 -29.49
N ALA A 1058 -15.56 3.28 -30.28
CA ALA A 1058 -15.90 3.51 -31.67
C ALA A 1058 -17.17 2.76 -32.06
N HIS A 1059 -17.91 3.33 -33.00
CA HIS A 1059 -19.04 2.63 -33.56
C HIS A 1059 -18.59 1.44 -34.43
N ASN A 1060 -19.32 0.32 -34.36
CA ASN A 1060 -19.09 -0.88 -35.17
C ASN A 1060 -19.59 -0.75 -36.64
N PHE A 1061 -19.29 0.39 -37.26
CA PHE A 1061 -19.55 0.66 -38.67
C PHE A 1061 -18.28 1.22 -39.30
N PRO A 1062 -18.01 0.92 -40.59
CA PRO A 1062 -17.03 1.72 -41.32
C PRO A 1062 -17.54 3.16 -41.30
N LEU A 1063 -16.81 4.06 -40.64
CA LEU A 1063 -17.03 5.50 -40.70
C LEU A 1063 -17.30 5.86 -42.17
N VAL A 1064 -18.46 6.47 -42.46
CA VAL A 1064 -18.57 7.27 -43.67
C VAL A 1064 -17.62 8.43 -43.45
N ILE A 1065 -16.40 8.27 -43.95
CA ILE A 1065 -15.42 9.33 -44.01
C ILE A 1065 -16.02 10.38 -44.96
N ASP A 1066 -16.65 11.43 -44.42
CA ASP A 1066 -16.68 12.70 -45.12
C ASP A 1066 -15.20 13.02 -45.38
N PRO A 1067 -14.76 13.20 -46.64
CA PRO A 1067 -13.37 12.99 -47.01
C PRO A 1067 -12.46 13.91 -46.21
N ALA A 1068 -11.86 13.34 -45.16
CA ALA A 1068 -10.58 13.79 -44.67
C ALA A 1068 -9.65 13.83 -45.89
N PRO A 1069 -8.81 14.86 -46.02
CA PRO A 1069 -7.88 14.96 -47.14
C PRO A 1069 -7.13 13.63 -47.23
N ALA A 1070 -7.20 12.99 -48.40
CA ALA A 1070 -6.78 11.62 -48.62
C ALA A 1070 -5.47 11.30 -47.89
N VAL A 1071 -5.55 10.53 -46.80
CA VAL A 1071 -4.40 9.79 -46.30
C VAL A 1071 -4.24 8.65 -47.30
N MET A 1072 -3.39 8.90 -48.29
CA MET A 1072 -2.98 7.91 -49.27
C MET A 1072 -2.10 6.89 -48.53
N GLU A 1073 -2.63 5.70 -48.30
CA GLU A 1073 -1.87 4.54 -47.80
C GLU A 1073 -0.70 4.27 -48.77
N GLY A 1074 0.53 4.52 -48.31
CA GLY A 1074 1.73 4.39 -49.12
C GLY A 1074 2.21 2.96 -49.22
N ALA A 1075 1.57 2.11 -50.02
CA ALA A 1075 2.16 0.80 -50.28
C ALA A 1075 3.52 0.95 -51.02
N LEU A 1076 4.63 0.90 -50.28
CA LEU A 1076 6.00 0.88 -50.79
C LEU A 1076 6.27 -0.49 -51.42
N VAL A 1077 6.57 -0.50 -52.72
CA VAL A 1077 6.94 -1.71 -53.46
C VAL A 1077 8.41 -1.65 -53.81
N ALA A 1078 9.14 -2.69 -53.42
CA ALA A 1078 10.52 -2.91 -53.83
C ALA A 1078 10.61 -4.07 -54.81
N TYR A 1079 11.14 -3.84 -56.00
CA TYR A 1079 11.28 -4.89 -57.01
C TYR A 1079 12.50 -4.67 -57.94
N PRO A 1080 13.20 -5.74 -58.36
CA PRO A 1080 13.07 -7.11 -57.85
C PRO A 1080 13.55 -7.23 -56.40
N ASN A 1081 12.92 -8.10 -55.63
CA ASN A 1081 13.33 -8.45 -54.26
C ASN A 1081 12.99 -9.95 -54.04
N PRO A 1082 14.00 -10.86 -53.94
CA PRO A 1082 15.43 -10.59 -53.83
C PRO A 1082 16.07 -9.90 -55.04
N THR A 1083 17.17 -9.18 -54.82
CA THR A 1083 17.99 -8.55 -55.87
C THR A 1083 19.45 -9.00 -55.79
N ARG A 1084 20.20 -8.85 -56.89
CA ARG A 1084 21.67 -8.98 -56.91
C ARG A 1084 22.40 -7.65 -56.75
N ASP A 1085 21.73 -6.53 -57.06
CA ASP A 1085 22.34 -5.20 -56.98
C ASP A 1085 21.27 -4.11 -57.04
N LEU A 1086 20.47 -4.09 -58.11
CA LEU A 1086 19.51 -3.02 -58.38
C LEU A 1086 18.13 -3.29 -57.79
N VAL A 1087 17.61 -2.36 -56.99
CA VAL A 1087 16.20 -2.37 -56.51
C VAL A 1087 15.52 -1.09 -56.95
N THR A 1088 14.35 -1.23 -57.58
CA THR A 1088 13.44 -0.10 -57.76
C THR A 1088 12.55 0.04 -56.53
N LEU A 1089 12.55 1.23 -55.91
CA LEU A 1089 11.61 1.58 -54.85
C LEU A 1089 10.48 2.44 -55.42
N HIS A 1090 9.25 1.99 -55.24
CA HIS A 1090 8.06 2.70 -55.69
C HIS A 1090 7.10 2.90 -54.52
N LEU A 1091 7.01 4.12 -54.02
CA LEU A 1091 6.01 4.53 -53.04
C LEU A 1091 4.75 4.95 -53.79
N LYS A 1092 3.70 4.10 -53.77
CA LYS A 1092 2.49 4.27 -54.59
C LYS A 1092 1.65 5.51 -54.26
N ALA A 1093 1.79 6.04 -53.04
CA ALA A 1093 1.08 7.21 -52.53
C ALA A 1093 1.76 8.55 -52.88
N ALA A 1094 2.99 8.50 -53.37
CA ALA A 1094 3.75 9.69 -53.66
C ALA A 1094 3.41 10.18 -55.09
N GLY A 1095 3.48 11.48 -55.38
CA GLY A 1095 3.16 12.04 -56.70
C GLY A 1095 3.93 11.41 -57.88
N GLU A 1096 3.72 11.86 -59.13
CA GLU A 1096 4.37 11.22 -60.28
C GLU A 1096 5.92 11.29 -60.27
N MET A 1097 6.57 12.18 -59.48
CA MET A 1097 8.03 12.23 -59.28
C MET A 1097 8.52 12.92 -57.96
N PRO A 1098 8.13 12.51 -56.74
CA PRO A 1098 8.67 13.05 -55.49
C PRO A 1098 10.09 12.54 -55.24
N ILE A 1099 10.85 13.34 -54.48
CA ILE A 1099 12.13 12.93 -53.91
C ILE A 1099 11.82 12.15 -52.64
N LEU A 1100 12.30 10.92 -52.57
CA LEU A 1100 12.21 10.01 -51.44
C LEU A 1100 13.50 10.11 -50.62
N ASP A 1101 13.39 10.43 -49.34
CA ASP A 1101 14.47 10.27 -48.35
C ASP A 1101 14.57 8.79 -47.98
N ILE A 1102 15.74 8.20 -48.17
CA ILE A 1102 15.97 6.78 -47.93
C ILE A 1102 17.02 6.56 -46.83
N THR A 1103 16.73 5.63 -45.93
CA THR A 1103 17.67 5.12 -44.93
C THR A 1103 17.76 3.62 -45.03
N VAL A 1104 18.97 3.07 -45.13
CA VAL A 1104 19.20 1.61 -45.11
C VAL A 1104 19.78 1.22 -43.76
N PHE A 1105 19.18 0.21 -43.14
CA PHE A 1105 19.61 -0.38 -41.88
C PHE A 1105 20.09 -1.82 -42.10
N ASN A 1106 21.08 -2.23 -41.31
CA ASN A 1106 21.43 -3.65 -41.17
C ASN A 1106 20.48 -4.38 -40.21
N MET A 1107 20.66 -5.68 -40.02
CA MET A 1107 19.80 -6.50 -39.14
C MET A 1107 19.92 -6.20 -37.65
N THR A 1108 20.91 -5.43 -37.20
CA THR A 1108 21.02 -4.97 -35.81
C THR A 1108 20.36 -3.61 -35.61
N GLY A 1109 19.70 -3.05 -36.63
CA GLY A 1109 19.04 -1.74 -36.57
C GLY A 1109 19.98 -0.53 -36.74
N LEU A 1110 21.26 -0.75 -37.09
CA LEU A 1110 22.19 0.34 -37.34
C LEU A 1110 21.96 0.92 -38.75
N ALA A 1111 21.80 2.24 -38.85
CA ALA A 1111 21.72 2.94 -40.13
C ALA A 1111 23.10 2.96 -40.81
N ILE A 1112 23.19 2.37 -42.00
CA ILE A 1112 24.45 2.21 -42.75
C ILE A 1112 24.48 3.06 -44.03
N TYR A 1113 23.34 3.61 -44.45
CA TYR A 1113 23.27 4.55 -45.56
C TYR A 1113 22.08 5.50 -45.40
N HIS A 1114 22.28 6.76 -45.80
CA HIS A 1114 21.24 7.76 -45.98
C HIS A 1114 21.43 8.44 -47.34
N GLY A 1115 20.34 8.67 -48.08
CA GLY A 1115 20.38 9.33 -49.37
C GLY A 1115 19.00 9.76 -49.85
N THR A 1116 18.93 10.30 -51.06
CA THR A 1116 17.67 10.68 -51.71
C THR A 1116 17.58 10.11 -53.11
N ILE A 1117 16.39 9.64 -53.50
CA ILE A 1117 16.11 9.14 -54.85
C ILE A 1117 14.79 9.67 -55.36
N SER A 1118 14.59 9.75 -56.67
CA SER A 1118 13.24 9.99 -57.19
C SER A 1118 12.39 8.71 -57.09
N ASN A 1119 11.10 8.86 -56.83
CA ASN A 1119 10.16 7.72 -56.84
C ASN A 1119 10.31 6.89 -58.12
N ASN A 1120 10.25 5.56 -57.99
CA ASN A 1120 10.40 4.61 -59.09
C ASN A 1120 11.81 4.58 -59.73
N SER A 1121 12.83 5.16 -59.06
CA SER A 1121 14.24 5.04 -59.45
C SER A 1121 14.90 3.80 -58.87
N GLN A 1122 15.99 3.36 -59.51
CA GLN A 1122 16.78 2.23 -59.04
C GLN A 1122 17.89 2.68 -58.08
N ILE A 1123 18.08 1.91 -57.01
CA ILE A 1123 19.24 1.98 -56.12
C ILE A 1123 20.16 0.81 -56.45
N SER A 1124 21.46 1.08 -56.61
CA SER A 1124 22.51 0.04 -56.70
C SER A 1124 23.09 -0.22 -55.31
N PHE A 1125 22.82 -1.38 -54.74
CA PHE A 1125 23.32 -1.77 -53.42
C PHE A 1125 24.83 -2.04 -53.45
N SER A 1126 25.40 -2.48 -54.60
CA SER A 1126 26.85 -2.62 -54.76
C SER A 1126 27.57 -1.27 -54.70
N SER A 1127 26.97 -0.20 -55.20
CA SER A 1127 27.51 1.17 -55.09
C SER A 1127 27.52 1.70 -53.64
N LEU A 1128 26.71 1.09 -52.76
CA LEU A 1128 26.66 1.39 -51.32
C LEU A 1128 27.67 0.56 -50.51
N GLY A 1129 28.42 -0.34 -51.15
CA GLY A 1129 29.41 -1.20 -50.48
C GLY A 1129 28.81 -2.25 -49.56
N LEU A 1130 27.58 -2.70 -49.83
CA LEU A 1130 26.84 -3.66 -48.99
C LEU A 1130 27.13 -5.11 -49.42
N ASP A 1131 27.40 -5.98 -48.44
CA ASP A 1131 27.58 -7.43 -48.65
C ASP A 1131 26.22 -8.15 -48.84
N SER A 1132 26.24 -9.39 -49.35
CA SER A 1132 25.00 -10.18 -49.45
C SER A 1132 24.36 -10.40 -48.07
N GLY A 1133 23.06 -10.11 -47.95
CA GLY A 1133 22.36 -10.14 -46.66
C GLY A 1133 20.94 -9.56 -46.71
N LEU A 1134 20.31 -9.47 -45.54
CA LEU A 1134 18.99 -8.86 -45.35
C LEU A 1134 19.16 -7.42 -44.82
N TYR A 1135 18.47 -6.47 -45.45
CA TYR A 1135 18.50 -5.06 -45.09
C TYR A 1135 17.09 -4.52 -44.92
N LEU A 1136 16.91 -3.55 -44.02
CA LEU A 1136 15.68 -2.78 -43.90
C LEU A 1136 15.88 -1.43 -44.56
N VAL A 1137 14.98 -1.03 -45.46
CA VAL A 1137 15.02 0.27 -46.11
C VAL A 1137 13.80 1.06 -45.68
N ARG A 1138 14.03 2.18 -44.98
CA ARG A 1138 13.02 3.17 -44.65
C ARG A 1138 12.98 4.23 -45.74
N VAL A 1139 11.80 4.57 -46.18
CA VAL A 1139 11.53 5.57 -47.22
C VAL A 1139 10.57 6.60 -46.65
N GLU A 1140 10.94 7.87 -46.77
CA GLU A 1140 10.14 9.00 -46.29
C GLU A 1140 9.89 9.98 -47.44
N ALA A 1141 8.64 10.35 -47.65
CA ALA A 1141 8.26 11.43 -48.57
C ALA A 1141 6.86 11.95 -48.24
N ASP A 1142 6.66 13.28 -48.32
CA ASP A 1142 5.35 13.92 -48.17
C ASP A 1142 4.57 13.52 -46.90
N GLY A 1143 5.29 13.31 -45.78
CA GLY A 1143 4.70 12.92 -44.49
C GLY A 1143 4.35 11.44 -44.36
N ILE A 1144 4.70 10.62 -45.36
CA ILE A 1144 4.51 9.17 -45.38
C ILE A 1144 5.87 8.50 -45.12
N THR A 1145 5.91 7.61 -44.13
CA THR A 1145 7.09 6.82 -43.77
C THR A 1145 6.79 5.34 -43.90
N GLU A 1146 7.55 4.64 -44.72
CA GLU A 1146 7.34 3.23 -45.03
C GLU A 1146 8.64 2.45 -44.93
N MET A 1147 8.56 1.17 -44.54
CA MET A 1147 9.72 0.29 -44.45
C MET A 1147 9.55 -0.97 -45.29
N VAL A 1148 10.61 -1.37 -45.98
CA VAL A 1148 10.64 -2.61 -46.76
C VAL A 1148 11.91 -3.41 -46.49
N ARG A 1149 11.76 -4.74 -46.42
CA ARG A 1149 12.88 -5.69 -46.30
C ARG A 1149 13.45 -5.98 -47.67
N ILE A 1150 14.76 -5.81 -47.88
CA ILE A 1150 15.47 -6.13 -49.13
C ILE A 1150 16.45 -7.28 -48.90
N ILE A 1151 16.37 -8.31 -49.73
CA ILE A 1151 17.30 -9.44 -49.74
C ILE A 1151 18.32 -9.22 -50.87
N LEU A 1152 19.58 -8.96 -50.52
CA LEU A 1152 20.71 -8.84 -51.45
C LEU A 1152 21.44 -10.18 -51.57
N THR A 1153 21.41 -10.80 -52.73
CA THR A 1153 22.05 -12.09 -53.01
C THR A 1153 23.40 -11.88 -53.68
N GLY A 1154 24.46 -12.60 -53.26
CA GLY A 1154 25.78 -12.53 -53.89
C GLY A 1154 25.83 -13.16 -55.28
N ASP A 1155 26.88 -12.84 -56.06
CA ASP A 1155 27.21 -13.54 -57.30
C ASP A 1155 27.71 -14.96 -56.98
N GLU A 1156 27.18 -15.99 -57.65
CA GLU A 1156 27.77 -17.34 -57.65
C GLU A 1156 29.08 -17.40 -58.45
#